data_AF-A5V086-F1
#
_entry.id   AF-A5V086-F1
#
_cell.length_a   1.000
_cell.length_b   1.000
_cell.length_c   1.000
_cell.angle_alpha   90.00
_cell.angle_beta   90.00
_cell.angle_gamma   90.00
#
_symmetry.space_group_name_H-M   'P 1'
#
loop_
_entity.id
_entity.type
_entity.pdbx_description
1 polymer ?
#
loop_
_entity_poly.entity_id
_entity_poly.type
_entity_poly.pdbx_seq_one_letter_code
_entity_poly.pdbx_strand_id
1 'polypeptide(L)'
;MSCLALFTRSSQRCRTDGRVYVMWLGEALLETTHVDAIIAQTSGIMKAYADKGFTAAGSNASLWIVVDRSVSAPQYSIRSEVIYLPLDSATSITGDKARRELAHELFHWIQDEAYAMTAAALSGAKTWWLETTAENGVFLIDNGALEYNLHHYGQTTVNGAMLGFQAAPFTWGRNDEARYIHAQLLRVNMCEYSCPISERDMIWAINRGRYPLDNADTQAKIRANLDDYARYLLGAAPERTNTSIPLHETVRVGDAFGDIIQISRTPESEFSLSTSSSAPQIVQETPDGRPPEYHINAAIEQGGVYPLQVISGQSVQRGHPGWPVMLLIEPGIELFYRQGDEPVKHHDGQDQLILGPIHRTMGYPIVRVVALGRNESNTFKATVRIVDLQGDWVLIPGKMIRNAVVCTPDGGSPTSDTSGTPDAFLAATGVYEWDGPNKLIFTMDPSTLPPEYTTVPFELEGSVVIGPDNIRGRQRLAIHDPAVSGAHPATAALAFPLIGALVWSSRRRIILALVLLLTGALLAGCVGIGVTGSVETDYTLTKLEYIGKGDVPGEPIWRISGGTATTSIDLTITTKVADPFSDKPPEEQVIQCKGQVETETVIEIYKDGVFTPSDISGASGQEYRHGRLLLEQQPRRSAVIHRRT
;
A
#
# COMPACT_ATOMS: atom_id res chain seq x y z
N MET A 1 -8.56 58.45 -8.10
CA MET A 1 -8.68 58.56 -9.59
C MET A 1 -10.13 58.34 -9.97
N SER A 2 -10.66 59.03 -10.99
CA SER A 2 -12.00 58.76 -11.53
C SER A 2 -11.90 57.85 -12.76
N CYS A 3 -12.98 57.18 -13.17
CA CYS A 3 -13.06 56.45 -14.45
C CYS A 3 -12.65 57.29 -15.68
N LEU A 4 -12.48 58.62 -15.53
CA LEU A 4 -12.02 59.53 -16.60
C LEU A 4 -10.50 59.73 -16.67
N ALA A 5 -9.72 59.40 -15.63
CA ALA A 5 -8.39 60.00 -15.45
C ALA A 5 -7.19 59.09 -15.79
N LEU A 6 -7.39 57.81 -16.12
CA LEU A 6 -6.26 56.86 -16.19
C LEU A 6 -5.68 56.61 -17.59
N PHE A 7 -6.42 56.66 -18.71
CA PHE A 7 -5.81 56.38 -20.03
C PHE A 7 -6.53 57.06 -21.21
N THR A 8 -5.76 57.67 -22.11
CA THR A 8 -6.21 58.53 -23.23
C THR A 8 -6.68 57.80 -24.50
N ARG A 9 -7.12 56.53 -24.41
CA ARG A 9 -7.61 55.77 -25.59
C ARG A 9 -9.13 55.58 -25.52
N SER A 10 -9.82 56.00 -26.58
CA SER A 10 -11.28 56.12 -26.77
C SER A 10 -12.08 54.81 -26.80
N SER A 11 -11.55 53.70 -26.28
CA SER A 11 -12.20 52.38 -26.34
C SER A 11 -12.36 51.68 -24.98
N GLN A 12 -11.98 52.32 -23.87
CA GLN A 12 -12.08 51.70 -22.53
C GLN A 12 -13.44 51.96 -21.89
N ARG A 13 -14.08 50.91 -21.37
CA ARG A 13 -15.32 50.97 -20.59
C ARG A 13 -14.99 50.82 -19.11
N CYS A 14 -15.71 51.52 -18.24
CA CYS A 14 -15.52 51.51 -16.78
C CYS A 14 -16.88 51.41 -16.09
N ARG A 15 -16.96 50.62 -15.01
CA ARG A 15 -18.15 50.51 -14.15
C ARG A 15 -17.72 50.42 -12.68
N THR A 16 -18.53 50.93 -11.77
CA THR A 16 -18.18 51.01 -10.35
C THR A 16 -19.41 51.06 -9.44
N ASP A 17 -19.27 50.58 -8.20
CA ASP A 17 -20.22 50.79 -7.10
C ASP A 17 -19.78 51.91 -6.13
N GLY A 18 -18.74 52.67 -6.47
CA GLY A 18 -18.14 53.71 -5.64
C GLY A 18 -16.93 53.25 -4.82
N ARG A 19 -16.71 51.93 -4.67
CA ARG A 19 -15.52 51.35 -4.04
C ARG A 19 -14.73 50.49 -5.01
N VAL A 20 -15.39 49.61 -5.74
CA VAL A 20 -14.79 48.73 -6.74
C VAL A 20 -14.92 49.37 -8.11
N TYR A 21 -13.81 49.50 -8.83
CA TYR A 21 -13.74 50.04 -10.18
C TYR A 21 -13.27 48.94 -11.13
N VAL A 22 -14.13 48.55 -12.07
CA VAL A 22 -13.81 47.55 -13.09
C VAL A 22 -13.66 48.22 -14.44
N MET A 23 -12.51 48.02 -15.08
CA MET A 23 -12.16 48.58 -16.38
C MET A 23 -11.89 47.46 -17.39
N TRP A 24 -12.29 47.65 -18.65
CA TRP A 24 -11.99 46.72 -19.72
C TRP A 24 -11.87 47.42 -21.07
N LEU A 25 -11.07 46.83 -21.98
CA LEU A 25 -10.93 47.32 -23.35
C LEU A 25 -12.16 46.94 -24.18
N GLY A 26 -12.60 47.81 -25.08
CA GLY A 26 -13.78 47.60 -25.92
C GLY A 26 -13.71 46.40 -26.88
N GLU A 27 -12.52 45.84 -27.09
CA GLU A 27 -12.31 44.59 -27.83
C GLU A 27 -12.60 43.34 -26.98
N ALA A 28 -12.59 43.45 -25.65
CA ALA A 28 -13.13 42.44 -24.75
C ALA A 28 -14.65 42.59 -24.71
N LEU A 29 -15.36 41.66 -25.36
CA LEU A 29 -16.83 41.56 -25.33
C LEU A 29 -17.31 41.11 -23.95
N LEU A 30 -17.10 41.92 -22.91
CA LEU A 30 -17.66 41.71 -21.59
C LEU A 30 -19.08 42.30 -21.55
N GLU A 31 -20.07 41.45 -21.30
CA GLU A 31 -21.42 41.88 -20.97
C GLU A 31 -21.44 42.62 -19.64
N THR A 32 -22.38 43.56 -19.48
CA THR A 32 -22.52 44.34 -18.24
C THR A 32 -22.82 43.46 -17.03
N THR A 33 -23.52 42.36 -17.23
CA THR A 33 -23.83 41.32 -16.22
C THR A 33 -22.56 40.69 -15.65
N HIS A 34 -21.55 40.41 -16.48
CA HIS A 34 -20.25 39.91 -16.01
C HIS A 34 -19.52 40.97 -15.18
N VAL A 35 -19.55 42.24 -15.60
CA VAL A 35 -18.92 43.34 -14.84
C VAL A 35 -19.58 43.51 -13.47
N ASP A 36 -20.92 43.44 -13.41
CA ASP A 36 -21.66 43.48 -12.15
C ASP A 36 -21.33 42.29 -11.25
N ALA A 37 -21.16 41.10 -11.83
CA ALA A 37 -20.73 39.92 -11.09
C ALA A 37 -19.33 40.11 -10.50
N ILE A 38 -18.37 40.68 -11.24
CA ILE A 38 -17.02 40.97 -10.72
C ILE A 38 -17.10 41.92 -9.52
N ILE A 39 -17.87 43.01 -9.63
CA ILE A 39 -18.08 43.97 -8.53
C ILE A 39 -18.68 43.26 -7.32
N ALA A 40 -19.75 42.48 -7.52
CA ALA A 40 -20.44 41.77 -6.45
C ALA A 40 -19.53 40.75 -5.74
N GLN A 41 -18.76 39.95 -6.50
CA GLN A 41 -17.82 38.98 -5.93
C GLN A 41 -16.69 39.69 -5.16
N THR A 42 -16.12 40.75 -5.72
CA THR A 42 -15.07 41.56 -5.06
C THR A 42 -15.56 42.11 -3.73
N SER A 43 -16.71 42.78 -3.72
CA SER A 43 -17.30 43.36 -2.51
C SER A 43 -17.68 42.27 -1.49
N GLY A 44 -18.16 41.12 -1.94
CA GLY A 44 -18.46 39.96 -1.09
C GLY A 44 -17.22 39.37 -0.41
N ILE A 45 -16.15 39.15 -1.17
CA ILE A 45 -14.86 38.64 -0.67
C ILE A 45 -14.25 39.61 0.34
N MET A 46 -14.17 40.90 -0.01
CA MET A 46 -13.60 41.91 0.88
C MET A 46 -14.41 42.09 2.16
N LYS A 47 -15.74 41.95 2.09
CA LYS A 47 -16.57 41.88 3.29
C LYS A 47 -16.24 40.66 4.14
N ALA A 48 -16.10 39.47 3.55
CA ALA A 48 -15.74 38.27 4.29
C ALA A 48 -14.39 38.40 5.00
N TYR A 49 -13.39 39.02 4.35
CA TYR A 49 -12.10 39.33 5.00
C TYR A 49 -12.23 40.38 6.11
N ALA A 50 -13.04 41.43 5.91
CA ALA A 50 -13.29 42.42 6.95
C ALA A 50 -13.95 41.79 8.19
N ASP A 51 -14.92 40.89 7.98
CA ASP A 51 -15.61 40.16 9.05
C ASP A 51 -14.65 39.21 9.82
N LYS A 52 -13.53 38.79 9.20
CA LYS A 52 -12.43 38.05 9.86
C LYS A 52 -11.45 38.95 10.61
N GLY A 53 -11.51 40.28 10.44
CA GLY A 53 -10.64 41.23 11.13
C GLY A 53 -9.46 41.76 10.31
N PHE A 54 -9.44 41.56 8.98
CA PHE A 54 -8.47 42.21 8.11
C PHE A 54 -8.86 43.68 7.90
N THR A 55 -8.04 44.60 8.44
CA THR A 55 -8.39 46.02 8.55
C THR A 55 -8.42 46.74 7.20
N ALA A 56 -7.48 46.45 6.31
CA ALA A 56 -7.48 46.97 4.93
C ALA A 56 -8.76 46.59 4.18
N ALA A 57 -9.26 45.37 4.38
CA ALA A 57 -10.49 44.90 3.77
C ALA A 57 -11.75 45.66 4.23
N GLY A 58 -11.74 46.17 5.47
CA GLY A 58 -12.79 47.03 6.01
C GLY A 58 -12.65 48.52 5.68
N SER A 59 -11.57 48.92 4.99
CA SER A 59 -11.32 50.33 4.64
C SER A 59 -12.22 50.82 3.51
N ASN A 60 -12.27 52.14 3.31
CA ASN A 60 -12.95 52.77 2.17
C ASN A 60 -12.00 53.00 0.97
N ALA A 61 -10.84 52.36 0.95
CA ALA A 61 -9.92 52.47 -0.18
C ALA A 61 -10.54 51.87 -1.45
N SER A 62 -10.22 52.48 -2.59
CA SER A 62 -10.73 52.07 -3.90
C SER A 62 -9.99 50.84 -4.40
N LEU A 63 -10.73 49.87 -4.92
CA LEU A 63 -10.19 48.66 -5.54
C LEU A 63 -10.27 48.79 -7.05
N TRP A 64 -9.15 48.56 -7.74
CA TRP A 64 -9.06 48.68 -9.18
C TRP A 64 -8.87 47.30 -9.81
N ILE A 65 -9.80 46.93 -10.68
CA ILE A 65 -9.78 45.68 -11.43
C ILE A 65 -9.75 46.00 -12.92
N VAL A 66 -8.80 45.41 -13.64
CA VAL A 66 -8.68 45.54 -15.09
C VAL A 66 -8.85 44.17 -15.74
N VAL A 67 -9.83 44.04 -16.63
CA VAL A 67 -9.96 42.85 -17.48
C VAL A 67 -9.09 43.03 -18.72
N ASP A 68 -8.05 42.20 -18.82
CA ASP A 68 -7.03 42.26 -19.87
C ASP A 68 -6.86 40.88 -20.52
N ARG A 69 -6.87 40.82 -21.85
CA ARG A 69 -6.65 39.58 -22.60
C ARG A 69 -5.19 39.14 -22.65
N SER A 70 -4.26 40.05 -22.32
CA SER A 70 -2.82 39.79 -22.36
C SER A 70 -2.31 39.07 -21.11
N VAL A 71 -3.09 39.03 -20.04
CA VAL A 71 -2.76 38.27 -18.83
C VAL A 71 -3.33 36.85 -18.97
N SER A 72 -2.57 35.86 -18.50
CA SER A 72 -2.94 34.44 -18.59
C SER A 72 -3.60 33.89 -17.33
N ALA A 73 -3.48 34.61 -16.22
CA ALA A 73 -4.05 34.27 -14.92
C ALA A 73 -4.37 35.57 -14.15
N PRO A 74 -5.30 35.52 -13.16
CA PRO A 74 -5.46 36.62 -12.21
C PRO A 74 -4.11 36.99 -11.58
N GLN A 75 -3.85 38.29 -11.44
CA GLN A 75 -2.63 38.76 -10.77
C GLN A 75 -2.82 40.14 -10.16
N TYR A 76 -2.27 40.33 -8.97
CA TYR A 76 -2.13 41.61 -8.31
C TYR A 76 -0.80 42.27 -8.70
N SER A 77 -0.88 43.50 -9.21
CA SER A 77 0.31 44.29 -9.54
C SER A 77 0.64 45.26 -8.42
N ILE A 78 1.66 44.92 -7.63
CA ILE A 78 2.23 45.78 -6.56
C ILE A 78 2.62 47.17 -7.09
N ARG A 79 2.99 47.30 -8.38
CA ARG A 79 3.42 48.59 -8.95
C ARG A 79 2.28 49.54 -9.26
N SER A 80 1.12 49.01 -9.61
CA SER A 80 -0.03 49.80 -10.03
C SER A 80 -1.20 49.70 -9.06
N GLU A 81 -1.10 48.85 -8.03
CA GLU A 81 -2.17 48.54 -7.07
C GLU A 81 -3.46 48.05 -7.77
N VAL A 82 -3.30 47.41 -8.93
CA VAL A 82 -4.38 46.91 -9.80
C VAL A 82 -4.40 45.40 -9.78
N ILE A 83 -5.60 44.82 -9.69
CA ILE A 83 -5.85 43.41 -9.94
C ILE A 83 -6.19 43.24 -11.42
N TYR A 84 -5.41 42.44 -12.13
CA TYR A 84 -5.68 42.08 -13.51
C TYR A 84 -6.41 40.74 -13.55
N LEU A 85 -7.47 40.67 -14.35
CA LEU A 85 -8.21 39.43 -14.61
C LEU A 85 -8.14 39.08 -16.10
N PRO A 86 -7.83 37.82 -16.45
CA PRO A 86 -7.99 37.34 -17.81
C PRO A 86 -9.48 37.27 -18.16
N LEU A 87 -9.79 37.28 -19.47
CA LEU A 87 -11.18 37.34 -19.94
C LEU A 87 -12.00 36.13 -19.47
N ASP A 88 -11.42 34.94 -19.46
CA ASP A 88 -12.06 33.70 -19.04
C ASP A 88 -12.43 33.73 -17.55
N SER A 89 -11.51 34.11 -16.65
CA SER A 89 -11.83 34.31 -15.23
C SER A 89 -12.88 35.41 -15.03
N ALA A 90 -12.80 36.50 -15.78
CA ALA A 90 -13.79 37.58 -15.73
C ALA A 90 -15.20 37.11 -16.12
N THR A 91 -15.32 36.27 -17.17
CA THR A 91 -16.62 35.72 -17.60
C THR A 91 -17.14 34.59 -16.72
N SER A 92 -16.27 33.95 -15.94
CA SER A 92 -16.62 32.81 -15.07
C SER A 92 -16.48 33.13 -13.58
N ILE A 93 -16.45 34.42 -13.20
CA ILE A 93 -16.07 34.88 -11.86
C ILE A 93 -16.98 34.38 -10.72
N THR A 94 -18.20 33.95 -11.04
CA THR A 94 -19.12 33.34 -10.08
C THR A 94 -18.85 31.86 -9.82
N GLY A 95 -18.01 31.22 -10.65
CA GLY A 95 -17.55 29.85 -10.46
C GLY A 95 -16.42 29.78 -9.43
N ASP A 96 -16.33 28.65 -8.73
CA ASP A 96 -15.42 28.42 -7.62
C ASP A 96 -13.96 28.75 -7.95
N LYS A 97 -13.44 28.28 -9.09
CA LYS A 97 -12.06 28.50 -9.50
C LYS A 97 -11.73 29.99 -9.61
N ALA A 98 -12.41 30.70 -10.51
CA ALA A 98 -12.15 32.12 -10.76
C ALA A 98 -12.39 32.98 -9.51
N ARG A 99 -13.38 32.62 -8.67
CA ARG A 99 -13.62 33.29 -7.39
C ARG A 99 -12.47 33.09 -6.40
N ARG A 100 -11.91 31.89 -6.30
CA ARG A 100 -10.77 31.58 -5.41
C ARG A 100 -9.50 32.29 -5.86
N GLU A 101 -9.22 32.31 -7.16
CA GLU A 101 -8.10 33.08 -7.72
C GLU A 101 -8.27 34.58 -7.47
N LEU A 102 -9.46 35.15 -7.70
CA LEU A 102 -9.74 36.55 -7.34
C LEU A 102 -9.55 36.79 -5.83
N ALA A 103 -9.98 35.86 -4.98
CA ALA A 103 -9.83 35.99 -3.52
C ALA A 103 -8.36 35.96 -3.08
N HIS A 104 -7.51 35.18 -3.76
CA HIS A 104 -6.06 35.15 -3.57
C HIS A 104 -5.47 36.52 -3.89
N GLU A 105 -5.75 37.07 -5.08
CA GLU A 105 -5.21 38.37 -5.49
C GLU A 105 -5.72 39.55 -4.66
N LEU A 106 -6.98 39.51 -4.22
CA LEU A 106 -7.52 40.49 -3.26
C LEU A 106 -6.82 40.41 -1.90
N PHE A 107 -6.32 39.23 -1.52
CA PHE A 107 -5.54 39.09 -0.30
C PHE A 107 -4.15 39.73 -0.44
N HIS A 108 -3.52 39.64 -1.61
CA HIS A 108 -2.30 40.39 -1.90
C HIS A 108 -2.53 41.91 -1.85
N TRP A 109 -3.68 42.41 -2.32
CA TRP A 109 -4.04 43.82 -2.13
C TRP A 109 -4.14 44.19 -0.63
N ILE A 110 -4.74 43.33 0.21
CA ILE A 110 -4.77 43.52 1.68
C ILE A 110 -3.36 43.56 2.28
N GLN A 111 -2.46 42.72 1.78
CA GLN A 111 -1.07 42.68 2.23
C GLN A 111 -0.32 43.96 1.84
N ASP A 112 -0.48 44.47 0.62
CA ASP A 112 0.31 45.61 0.14
C ASP A 112 0.06 46.90 0.95
N GLU A 113 -1.13 47.04 1.56
CA GLU A 113 -1.44 48.14 2.49
C GLU A 113 -0.56 48.16 3.75
N ALA A 114 0.05 47.03 4.12
CA ALA A 114 0.88 46.90 5.33
C ALA A 114 2.33 46.49 5.05
N TYR A 115 2.59 45.79 3.95
CA TYR A 115 3.91 45.24 3.60
C TYR A 115 4.57 46.02 2.48
N ALA A 116 5.89 46.14 2.53
CA ALA A 116 6.69 46.54 1.36
C ALA A 116 6.87 45.33 0.42
N MET A 117 5.81 44.92 -0.30
CA MET A 117 5.79 43.65 -1.07
C MET A 117 6.88 43.57 -2.14
N THR A 118 7.25 44.69 -2.79
CA THR A 118 8.35 44.71 -3.77
C THR A 118 9.68 44.22 -3.18
N ALA A 119 9.99 44.62 -1.93
CA ALA A 119 11.20 44.19 -1.25
C ALA A 119 11.07 42.75 -0.71
N ALA A 120 9.86 42.37 -0.27
CA ALA A 120 9.55 41.03 0.19
C ALA A 120 9.78 39.97 -0.89
N ALA A 121 9.40 40.26 -2.13
CA ALA A 121 9.57 39.40 -3.30
C ALA A 121 11.04 39.13 -3.70
N LEU A 122 12.01 39.66 -2.96
CA LEU A 122 13.45 39.36 -3.09
C LEU A 122 13.96 38.43 -1.98
N SER A 123 13.11 37.99 -1.06
CA SER A 123 13.44 37.14 0.07
C SER A 123 12.55 35.90 0.07
N GLY A 124 13.16 34.71 0.00
CA GLY A 124 12.42 33.45 -0.07
C GLY A 124 11.42 33.25 1.08
N ALA A 125 11.80 33.58 2.32
CA ALA A 125 10.94 33.39 3.49
C ALA A 125 9.78 34.39 3.53
N LYS A 126 10.01 35.63 3.07
CA LYS A 126 8.97 36.66 3.01
C LYS A 126 8.00 36.41 1.87
N THR A 127 8.49 36.01 0.71
CA THR A 127 7.64 35.52 -0.38
C THR A 127 6.82 34.32 0.10
N TRP A 128 7.46 33.32 0.73
CA TRP A 128 6.78 32.16 1.32
C TRP A 128 5.63 32.56 2.22
N TRP A 129 5.86 33.51 3.13
CA TRP A 129 4.82 34.02 4.00
C TRP A 129 3.68 34.68 3.22
N LEU A 130 3.98 35.55 2.26
CA LEU A 130 2.96 36.31 1.54
C LEU A 130 2.02 35.39 0.75
N GLU A 131 2.52 34.46 -0.06
CA GLU A 131 1.58 33.65 -0.86
C GLU A 131 0.94 32.51 -0.07
N THR A 132 1.63 31.90 0.90
CA THR A 132 0.98 30.87 1.73
C THR A 132 -0.12 31.46 2.61
N THR A 133 0.03 32.72 3.03
CA THR A 133 -1.04 33.44 3.73
C THR A 133 -2.13 33.97 2.80
N ALA A 134 -1.82 34.27 1.53
CA ALA A 134 -2.85 34.55 0.53
C ALA A 134 -3.76 33.34 0.29
N GLU A 135 -3.18 32.16 0.06
CA GLU A 135 -3.90 30.89 -0.01
C GLU A 135 -4.69 30.59 1.28
N ASN A 136 -4.07 30.76 2.46
CA ASN A 136 -4.77 30.57 3.73
C ASN A 136 -5.90 31.60 3.91
N GLY A 137 -5.75 32.82 3.40
CA GLY A 137 -6.82 33.81 3.32
C GLY A 137 -8.05 33.23 2.61
N VAL A 138 -7.86 32.62 1.44
CA VAL A 138 -8.94 31.94 0.71
C VAL A 138 -9.55 30.83 1.56
N PHE A 139 -8.75 30.01 2.25
CA PHE A 139 -9.26 28.94 3.13
C PHE A 139 -10.15 29.45 4.27
N LEU A 140 -9.92 30.69 4.76
CA LEU A 140 -10.72 31.28 5.85
C LEU A 140 -12.14 31.65 5.42
N ILE A 141 -12.36 31.94 4.14
CA ILE A 141 -13.63 32.42 3.60
C ILE A 141 -14.30 31.40 2.66
N ASP A 142 -13.57 30.39 2.20
CA ASP A 142 -14.06 29.28 1.39
C ASP A 142 -13.44 27.96 1.86
N ASN A 143 -14.20 27.15 2.61
CA ASN A 143 -13.72 25.87 3.10
C ASN A 143 -13.37 24.88 1.98
N GLY A 144 -14.01 24.98 0.81
CA GLY A 144 -13.71 24.13 -0.36
C GLY A 144 -12.36 24.45 -1.00
N ALA A 145 -11.74 25.59 -0.67
CA ALA A 145 -10.44 25.94 -1.21
C ALA A 145 -9.30 25.06 -0.67
N LEU A 146 -9.44 24.48 0.53
CA LEU A 146 -8.47 23.49 1.04
C LEU A 146 -8.41 22.25 0.14
N GLU A 147 -9.56 21.74 -0.27
CA GLU A 147 -9.68 20.59 -1.15
C GLU A 147 -9.16 20.91 -2.56
N TYR A 148 -9.53 22.09 -3.06
CA TYR A 148 -9.07 22.58 -4.35
C TYR A 148 -7.55 22.73 -4.42
N ASN A 149 -6.90 23.25 -3.38
CA ASN A 149 -5.46 23.43 -3.34
C ASN A 149 -4.70 22.09 -3.48
N LEU A 150 -5.18 21.03 -2.82
CA LEU A 150 -4.61 19.67 -3.00
C LEU A 150 -4.83 19.15 -4.42
N HIS A 151 -6.05 19.26 -4.95
CA HIS A 151 -6.35 18.82 -6.32
C HIS A 151 -5.56 19.57 -7.39
N HIS A 152 -5.37 20.88 -7.20
CA HIS A 152 -4.79 21.74 -8.21
C HIS A 152 -3.27 21.72 -8.19
N TYR A 153 -2.66 21.76 -6.99
CA TYR A 153 -1.21 21.87 -6.83
C TYR A 153 -0.54 20.58 -6.34
N GLY A 154 -1.30 19.59 -5.85
CA GLY A 154 -0.75 18.39 -5.20
C GLY A 154 0.10 17.49 -6.09
N GLN A 155 0.08 17.66 -7.41
CA GLN A 155 0.93 16.91 -8.36
C GLN A 155 1.81 17.81 -9.22
N THR A 156 1.82 19.11 -8.92
CA THR A 156 2.64 20.09 -9.65
C THR A 156 4.09 20.04 -9.16
N THR A 157 5.03 20.28 -10.07
CA THR A 157 6.46 20.15 -9.81
C THR A 157 7.18 21.50 -9.79
N VAL A 158 8.18 21.60 -8.93
CA VAL A 158 9.01 22.80 -8.75
C VAL A 158 10.22 22.76 -9.69
N ASN A 159 10.85 21.60 -9.83
CA ASN A 159 12.01 21.39 -10.68
C ASN A 159 12.07 19.93 -11.15
N GLY A 160 11.96 19.71 -12.47
CA GLY A 160 11.87 18.38 -13.04
C GLY A 160 10.66 17.61 -12.49
N ALA A 161 10.92 16.45 -11.89
CA ALA A 161 9.90 15.59 -11.30
C ALA A 161 9.62 15.88 -9.81
N MET A 162 10.35 16.79 -9.17
CA MET A 162 10.19 17.08 -7.74
C MET A 162 8.89 17.85 -7.48
N LEU A 163 7.99 17.25 -6.68
CA LEU A 163 6.70 17.85 -6.31
C LEU A 163 6.87 19.07 -5.39
N GLY A 164 5.87 19.95 -5.40
CA GLY A 164 5.77 21.06 -4.44
C GLY A 164 5.95 20.65 -2.98
N PHE A 165 5.41 19.49 -2.58
CA PHE A 165 5.53 18.94 -1.22
C PHE A 165 6.98 18.69 -0.78
N GLN A 166 7.84 18.29 -1.73
CA GLN A 166 9.21 17.89 -1.47
C GLN A 166 10.14 19.08 -1.29
N ALA A 167 9.74 20.26 -1.78
CA ALA A 167 10.54 21.47 -1.72
C ALA A 167 10.60 22.03 -0.31
N ALA A 168 11.71 22.69 0.03
CA ALA A 168 11.90 23.27 1.35
C ALA A 168 10.90 24.43 1.54
N PRO A 169 10.19 24.51 2.67
CA PRO A 169 9.45 25.72 3.00
C PRO A 169 10.44 26.90 3.17
N PHE A 170 9.94 28.13 3.04
CA PHE A 170 10.71 29.37 3.23
C PHE A 170 11.80 29.67 2.19
N THR A 171 11.97 28.84 1.15
CA THR A 171 12.97 29.05 0.08
C THR A 171 12.33 29.36 -1.28
N TRP A 172 11.25 30.15 -1.29
CA TRP A 172 10.45 30.38 -2.50
C TRP A 172 11.17 31.22 -3.55
N GLY A 173 11.22 30.73 -4.79
CA GLY A 173 11.51 31.53 -5.99
C GLY A 173 10.27 32.31 -6.46
N ARG A 174 10.47 33.33 -7.30
CA ARG A 174 9.34 33.97 -8.00
C ARG A 174 8.77 32.98 -9.03
N ASN A 175 7.44 32.89 -9.11
CA ASN A 175 6.67 32.08 -10.07
C ASN A 175 6.74 30.55 -9.86
N ASP A 176 6.86 30.10 -8.61
CA ASP A 176 6.88 28.68 -8.27
C ASP A 176 5.52 28.25 -7.68
N GLU A 177 4.52 28.22 -8.55
CA GLU A 177 3.11 27.92 -8.20
C GLU A 177 2.95 26.57 -7.51
N ALA A 178 3.84 25.60 -7.78
CA ALA A 178 3.78 24.28 -7.16
C ALA A 178 3.89 24.33 -5.63
N ARG A 179 4.56 25.34 -5.09
CA ARG A 179 4.68 25.55 -3.64
C ARG A 179 3.46 26.19 -2.99
N TYR A 180 2.41 26.57 -3.73
CA TYR A 180 1.13 26.95 -3.11
C TYR A 180 0.56 25.82 -2.25
N ILE A 181 0.99 24.56 -2.49
CA ILE A 181 0.69 23.42 -1.63
C ILE A 181 1.19 23.60 -0.18
N HIS A 182 2.21 24.42 0.06
CA HIS A 182 2.70 24.75 1.41
C HIS A 182 1.69 25.53 2.24
N ALA A 183 0.64 26.09 1.63
CA ALA A 183 -0.47 26.66 2.37
C ALA A 183 -1.17 25.61 3.26
N GLN A 184 -1.21 24.34 2.83
CA GLN A 184 -1.70 23.22 3.64
C GLN A 184 -0.80 22.98 4.85
N LEU A 185 0.52 22.99 4.65
CA LEU A 185 1.50 22.85 5.73
C LEU A 185 1.28 23.94 6.79
N LEU A 186 1.10 25.19 6.36
CA LEU A 186 0.79 26.30 7.27
C LEU A 186 -0.55 26.10 7.98
N ARG A 187 -1.61 25.71 7.26
CA ARG A 187 -2.95 25.55 7.83
C ARG A 187 -3.01 24.44 8.89
N VAL A 188 -2.36 23.31 8.61
CA VAL A 188 -2.24 22.20 9.58
C VAL A 188 -1.46 22.63 10.82
N ASN A 189 -0.50 23.54 10.66
CA ASN A 189 0.31 24.10 11.74
C ASN A 189 -0.26 25.38 12.37
N MET A 190 -1.53 25.70 12.13
CA MET A 190 -2.17 26.90 12.67
C MET A 190 -3.13 26.53 13.80
N CYS A 191 -2.78 26.86 15.04
CA CYS A 191 -3.60 26.58 16.23
C CYS A 191 -3.21 27.47 17.43
N GLU A 192 -4.03 27.48 18.48
CA GLU A 192 -3.85 28.40 19.64
C GLU A 192 -2.66 28.05 20.54
N TYR A 193 -2.32 26.76 20.67
CA TYR A 193 -1.28 26.28 21.58
C TYR A 193 -0.35 25.31 20.85
N SER A 194 0.95 25.31 21.17
CA SER A 194 1.97 24.40 20.59
C SER A 194 2.27 24.60 19.09
N CYS A 195 1.43 25.35 18.37
CA CYS A 195 1.69 25.74 16.99
C CYS A 195 2.69 26.89 16.85
N PRO A 196 3.37 27.01 15.69
CA PRO A 196 4.17 28.17 15.34
C PRO A 196 3.37 29.48 15.30
N ILE A 197 2.07 29.42 14.96
CA ILE A 197 1.21 30.59 14.83
C ILE A 197 -0.28 30.20 15.03
N SER A 198 -1.08 31.13 15.55
CA SER A 198 -2.55 31.02 15.59
C SER A 198 -3.20 31.78 14.43
N GLU A 199 -4.48 31.52 14.13
CA GLU A 199 -5.23 32.29 13.12
C GLU A 199 -5.28 33.78 13.49
N ARG A 200 -5.50 34.08 14.78
CA ARG A 200 -5.49 35.45 15.31
C ARG A 200 -4.14 36.13 15.11
N ASP A 201 -3.04 35.43 15.38
CA ASP A 201 -1.70 36.00 15.23
C ASP A 201 -1.31 36.19 13.76
N MET A 202 -1.79 35.31 12.86
CA MET A 202 -1.67 35.52 11.42
C MET A 202 -2.37 36.82 11.00
N ILE A 203 -3.65 37.00 11.39
CA ILE A 203 -4.41 38.22 11.06
C ILE A 203 -3.72 39.46 11.64
N TRP A 204 -3.25 39.39 12.88
CA TRP A 204 -2.50 40.48 13.51
C TRP A 204 -1.21 40.81 12.75
N ALA A 205 -0.46 39.78 12.34
CA ALA A 205 0.78 39.96 11.59
C ALA A 205 0.55 40.61 10.22
N ILE A 206 -0.49 40.16 9.49
CA ILE A 206 -0.91 40.75 8.21
C ILE A 206 -1.26 42.24 8.39
N ASN A 207 -2.12 42.57 9.34
CA ASN A 207 -2.50 43.96 9.63
C ASN A 207 -1.33 44.86 10.07
N ARG A 208 -0.17 44.29 10.44
CA ARG A 208 0.99 45.01 10.96
C ARG A 208 2.22 44.91 10.06
N GLY A 209 2.14 44.24 8.90
CA GLY A 209 3.27 44.07 8.00
C GLY A 209 4.41 43.24 8.62
N ARG A 210 4.09 42.22 9.42
CA ARG A 210 5.07 41.40 10.16
C ARG A 210 5.27 40.04 9.49
N TYR A 211 6.48 39.48 9.61
CA TYR A 211 6.82 38.15 9.10
C TYR A 211 7.16 37.19 10.25
N PRO A 212 6.17 36.58 10.94
CA PRO A 212 6.43 35.73 12.11
C PRO A 212 7.27 34.48 11.80
N LEU A 213 7.22 34.04 10.54
CA LEU A 213 7.90 32.85 10.03
C LEU A 213 9.23 33.19 9.31
N ASP A 214 9.67 34.44 9.31
CA ASP A 214 11.04 34.86 8.96
C ASP A 214 11.94 34.76 10.21
N ASN A 215 11.81 33.66 10.95
CA ASN A 215 12.53 33.37 12.20
C ASN A 215 12.81 31.87 12.30
N ALA A 216 14.07 31.52 12.56
CA ALA A 216 14.52 30.12 12.58
C ALA A 216 13.84 29.25 13.64
N ASP A 217 13.51 29.80 14.81
CA ASP A 217 12.84 29.05 15.89
C ASP A 217 11.39 28.72 15.52
N THR A 218 10.67 29.68 14.92
CA THR A 218 9.30 29.44 14.47
C THR A 218 9.27 28.47 13.28
N GLN A 219 10.24 28.56 12.36
CA GLN A 219 10.41 27.58 11.29
C GLN A 219 10.75 26.18 11.84
N ALA A 220 11.56 26.09 12.90
CA ALA A 220 11.87 24.82 13.56
C ALA A 220 10.63 24.16 14.16
N LYS A 221 9.67 24.94 14.68
CA LYS A 221 8.38 24.40 15.14
C LYS A 221 7.57 23.76 14.00
N ILE A 222 7.56 24.36 12.81
CA ILE A 222 6.91 23.75 11.63
C ILE A 222 7.56 22.39 11.31
N ARG A 223 8.90 22.33 11.30
CA ARG A 223 9.64 21.08 11.07
C ARG A 223 9.38 20.03 12.15
N ALA A 224 9.28 20.44 13.42
CA ALA A 224 8.98 19.54 14.53
C ALA A 224 7.57 18.94 14.44
N ASN A 225 6.64 19.63 13.77
CA ASN A 225 5.24 19.23 13.64
C ASN A 225 4.92 18.50 12.33
N LEU A 226 5.92 18.11 11.53
CA LEU A 226 5.67 17.41 10.25
C LEU A 226 4.88 16.10 10.42
N ASP A 227 4.89 15.48 11.60
CA ASP A 227 4.11 14.27 11.93
C ASP A 227 2.61 14.52 11.73
N ASP A 228 2.12 15.69 12.15
CA ASP A 228 0.71 16.04 12.05
C ASP A 228 0.33 16.39 10.62
N TYR A 229 1.27 16.95 9.85
CA TYR A 229 1.07 17.15 8.42
C TYR A 229 1.06 15.82 7.66
N ALA A 230 1.95 14.89 8.03
CA ALA A 230 1.97 13.55 7.49
C ALA A 230 0.67 12.80 7.80
N ARG A 231 0.18 12.88 9.04
CA ARG A 231 -1.13 12.34 9.44
C ARG A 231 -2.26 12.89 8.59
N TYR A 232 -2.29 14.22 8.39
CA TYR A 232 -3.28 14.87 7.54
C TYR A 232 -3.25 14.28 6.12
N LEU A 233 -2.08 14.21 5.49
CA LEU A 233 -1.91 13.66 4.14
C LEU A 233 -2.19 12.15 4.05
N LEU A 234 -2.13 11.41 5.17
CA LEU A 234 -2.54 10.00 5.27
C LEU A 234 -4.04 9.81 5.52
N GLY A 235 -4.82 10.90 5.51
CA GLY A 235 -6.26 10.86 5.71
C GLY A 235 -6.69 10.72 7.17
N ALA A 236 -5.87 11.17 8.11
CA ALA A 236 -6.15 11.20 9.55
C ALA A 236 -6.02 12.62 10.11
N ALA A 237 -6.77 12.95 11.16
CA ALA A 237 -6.66 14.26 11.79
C ALA A 237 -5.28 14.42 12.46
N PRO A 238 -4.71 15.65 12.48
CA PRO A 238 -3.60 16.00 13.37
C PRO A 238 -3.90 15.64 14.83
N GLU A 239 -2.85 15.30 15.59
CA GLU A 239 -2.97 14.99 17.02
C GLU A 239 -2.59 16.17 17.91
N ARG A 240 -1.61 16.99 17.53
CA ARG A 240 -1.11 18.10 18.36
C ARG A 240 -1.43 19.47 17.80
N THR A 241 -1.36 19.64 16.49
CA THR A 241 -1.60 20.93 15.84
C THR A 241 -3.09 21.17 15.57
N ASN A 242 -3.50 21.61 14.38
CA ASN A 242 -4.90 21.90 14.04
C ASN A 242 -5.75 20.62 13.99
N THR A 243 -6.12 20.09 15.16
CA THR A 243 -6.92 18.85 15.31
C THR A 243 -8.34 18.98 14.76
N SER A 244 -8.80 20.20 14.52
CA SER A 244 -10.11 20.51 13.93
C SER A 244 -10.11 20.69 12.42
N ILE A 245 -8.95 20.54 11.74
CA ILE A 245 -8.90 20.70 10.29
C ILE A 245 -9.80 19.67 9.60
N PRO A 246 -10.65 20.08 8.63
CA PRO A 246 -11.52 19.14 7.92
C PRO A 246 -10.74 18.11 7.09
N LEU A 247 -11.14 16.84 7.18
CA LEU A 247 -10.68 15.77 6.30
C LEU A 247 -11.60 15.67 5.08
N HIS A 248 -11.33 16.52 4.09
CA HIS A 248 -12.02 16.55 2.80
C HIS A 248 -11.89 15.23 2.02
N GLU A 249 -12.72 15.03 1.00
CA GLU A 249 -12.74 13.77 0.25
C GLU A 249 -11.38 13.50 -0.41
N THR A 250 -10.74 14.51 -1.00
CA THR A 250 -9.38 14.39 -1.55
C THR A 250 -8.38 13.81 -0.56
N VAL A 251 -8.42 14.27 0.70
CA VAL A 251 -7.53 13.79 1.78
C VAL A 251 -7.90 12.37 2.21
N ARG A 252 -9.20 12.09 2.29
CA ARG A 252 -9.71 10.77 2.69
C ARG A 252 -9.42 9.70 1.64
N VAL A 253 -9.53 10.02 0.35
CA VAL A 253 -9.29 9.09 -0.78
C VAL A 253 -7.82 9.05 -1.20
N GLY A 254 -7.12 10.18 -1.12
CA GLY A 254 -5.67 10.28 -1.35
C GLY A 254 -5.24 10.00 -2.79
N ASP A 255 -6.12 10.20 -3.78
CA ASP A 255 -5.87 9.84 -5.19
C ASP A 255 -5.65 11.06 -6.10
N ALA A 256 -5.36 12.23 -5.54
CA ALA A 256 -5.18 13.45 -6.32
C ALA A 256 -4.01 14.35 -5.89
N PHE A 257 -3.13 13.86 -5.02
CA PHE A 257 -1.94 14.60 -4.60
C PHE A 257 -0.82 13.63 -4.25
N GLY A 258 0.42 14.08 -4.33
CA GLY A 258 1.57 13.18 -4.21
C GLY A 258 1.79 12.37 -5.47
N ASP A 259 2.79 11.48 -5.40
CA ASP A 259 2.99 10.47 -6.43
C ASP A 259 2.02 9.32 -6.23
N ILE A 260 1.32 8.97 -7.29
CA ILE A 260 0.36 7.86 -7.30
C ILE A 260 0.93 6.77 -8.19
N ILE A 261 0.94 5.54 -7.70
CA ILE A 261 1.18 4.33 -8.48
C ILE A 261 -0.10 3.50 -8.47
N GLN A 262 -0.64 3.19 -9.64
CA GLN A 262 -1.85 2.38 -9.79
C GLN A 262 -1.51 1.01 -10.36
N ILE A 263 -2.05 -0.03 -9.73
CA ILE A 263 -1.97 -1.41 -10.19
C ILE A 263 -3.31 -1.80 -10.81
N SER A 264 -3.33 -2.11 -12.09
CA SER A 264 -4.57 -2.43 -12.80
C SER A 264 -4.37 -3.57 -13.79
N ARG A 265 -5.48 -4.10 -14.32
CA ARG A 265 -5.47 -4.91 -15.54
C ARG A 265 -6.13 -4.16 -16.69
N THR A 266 -5.58 -4.31 -17.89
CA THR A 266 -6.15 -3.80 -19.15
C THR A 266 -6.77 -4.96 -19.94
N PRO A 267 -7.51 -4.70 -21.03
CA PRO A 267 -7.99 -5.77 -21.91
C PRO A 267 -6.86 -6.64 -22.48
N GLU A 268 -5.65 -6.10 -22.59
CA GLU A 268 -4.47 -6.75 -23.19
C GLU A 268 -3.51 -7.35 -22.15
N SER A 269 -3.60 -6.97 -20.88
CA SER A 269 -2.68 -7.45 -19.83
C SER A 269 -3.38 -7.60 -18.47
N GLU A 270 -3.14 -8.74 -17.80
CA GLU A 270 -3.59 -8.98 -16.42
C GLU A 270 -2.84 -8.13 -15.38
N PHE A 271 -1.74 -7.48 -15.78
CA PHE A 271 -0.93 -6.62 -14.92
C PHE A 271 -0.40 -5.40 -15.66
N SER A 272 -0.66 -4.24 -15.09
CA SER A 272 -0.17 -2.95 -15.56
C SER A 272 0.09 -2.04 -14.37
N LEU A 273 1.22 -1.33 -14.43
CA LEU A 273 1.59 -0.31 -13.48
C LEU A 273 1.59 1.05 -14.19
N SER A 274 0.82 2.01 -13.68
CA SER A 274 0.86 3.41 -14.12
C SER A 274 1.26 4.32 -12.96
N THR A 275 1.80 5.48 -13.29
CA THR A 275 2.18 6.48 -12.28
C THR A 275 1.82 7.90 -12.73
N SER A 276 1.60 8.80 -11.76
CA SER A 276 1.50 10.25 -11.98
C SER A 276 2.86 10.94 -12.16
N SER A 277 3.96 10.25 -11.88
CA SER A 277 5.32 10.79 -11.94
C SER A 277 6.09 10.28 -13.15
N SER A 278 7.34 10.72 -13.30
CA SER A 278 8.22 10.26 -14.37
C SER A 278 9.68 10.26 -13.94
N ALA A 279 10.56 9.79 -14.82
CA ALA A 279 12.00 9.79 -14.58
C ALA A 279 12.52 11.23 -14.34
N PRO A 280 13.50 11.43 -13.44
CA PRO A 280 14.23 10.39 -12.71
C PRO A 280 13.57 9.93 -11.39
N GLN A 281 12.44 10.51 -10.99
CA GLN A 281 11.84 10.23 -9.68
C GLN A 281 11.21 8.84 -9.60
N ILE A 282 10.47 8.44 -10.63
CA ILE A 282 9.93 7.09 -10.76
C ILE A 282 10.37 6.52 -12.11
N VAL A 283 11.07 5.39 -12.05
CA VAL A 283 11.59 4.69 -13.22
C VAL A 283 10.98 3.29 -13.28
N GLN A 284 10.44 2.94 -14.44
CA GLN A 284 9.99 1.58 -14.69
C GLN A 284 11.20 0.72 -15.10
N GLU A 285 11.36 -0.41 -14.43
CA GLU A 285 12.31 -1.45 -14.83
C GLU A 285 11.54 -2.75 -15.06
N THR A 286 11.99 -3.55 -16.03
CA THR A 286 11.39 -4.87 -16.29
C THR A 286 12.49 -5.91 -16.16
N PRO A 287 12.65 -6.53 -14.97
CA PRO A 287 13.66 -7.56 -14.78
C PRO A 287 13.36 -8.78 -15.65
N ASP A 288 14.42 -9.50 -16.05
CA ASP A 288 14.28 -10.72 -16.85
C ASP A 288 13.38 -11.74 -16.14
N GLY A 289 12.39 -12.25 -16.87
CA GLY A 289 11.44 -13.25 -16.38
C GLY A 289 10.39 -12.73 -15.38
N ARG A 290 10.38 -11.43 -15.06
CA ARG A 290 9.48 -10.82 -14.08
C ARG A 290 8.65 -9.67 -14.67
N PRO A 291 7.50 -9.32 -14.07
CA PRO A 291 6.70 -8.20 -14.53
C PRO A 291 7.41 -6.87 -14.24
N PRO A 292 6.97 -5.76 -14.87
CA PRO A 292 7.54 -4.45 -14.59
C PRO A 292 7.44 -4.07 -13.10
N GLU A 293 8.46 -3.40 -12.61
CA GLU A 293 8.59 -2.85 -11.27
C GLU A 293 8.79 -1.32 -11.38
N TYR A 294 8.34 -0.56 -10.38
CA TYR A 294 8.65 0.86 -10.27
C TYR A 294 9.69 1.08 -9.18
N HIS A 295 10.82 1.67 -9.57
CA HIS A 295 11.86 2.14 -8.66
C HIS A 295 11.65 3.63 -8.40
N ILE A 296 11.56 3.99 -7.13
CA ILE A 296 11.28 5.34 -6.65
C ILE A 296 12.57 5.89 -6.04
N ASN A 297 12.96 7.08 -6.48
CA ASN A 297 14.11 7.82 -5.98
C ASN A 297 13.71 9.31 -5.89
N ALA A 298 13.03 9.65 -4.79
CA ALA A 298 12.42 10.95 -4.60
C ALA A 298 13.27 11.80 -3.64
N ALA A 299 13.87 12.88 -4.16
CA ALA A 299 14.61 13.84 -3.34
C ALA A 299 13.66 14.69 -2.49
N ILE A 300 13.97 14.92 -1.23
CA ILE A 300 13.17 15.69 -0.30
C ILE A 300 14.08 16.74 0.32
N GLU A 301 13.76 18.01 0.14
CA GLU A 301 14.50 19.10 0.76
C GLU A 301 14.12 19.24 2.24
N GLN A 302 14.99 19.87 3.03
CA GLN A 302 14.77 20.08 4.46
C GLN A 302 13.42 20.79 4.74
N GLY A 303 12.59 20.18 5.59
CA GLY A 303 11.27 20.67 5.97
C GLY A 303 10.15 20.26 5.00
N GLY A 304 10.48 19.65 3.85
CA GLY A 304 9.53 19.07 2.91
C GLY A 304 9.08 17.66 3.32
N VAL A 305 8.09 17.14 2.59
CA VAL A 305 7.56 15.78 2.73
C VAL A 305 7.36 15.13 1.36
N TYR A 306 7.35 13.81 1.30
CA TYR A 306 7.03 13.05 0.09
C TYR A 306 5.83 12.14 0.30
N PRO A 307 4.64 12.55 -0.17
CA PRO A 307 3.45 11.70 -0.17
C PRO A 307 3.48 10.74 -1.37
N LEU A 308 3.34 9.45 -1.08
CA LEU A 308 3.24 8.37 -2.06
C LEU A 308 1.97 7.55 -1.79
N GLN A 309 1.20 7.25 -2.82
CA GLN A 309 0.07 6.32 -2.74
C GLN A 309 0.22 5.20 -3.75
N VAL A 310 0.05 3.97 -3.28
CA VAL A 310 0.07 2.76 -4.11
C VAL A 310 -1.32 2.14 -4.04
N ILE A 311 -2.04 2.13 -5.17
CA ILE A 311 -3.49 1.87 -5.24
C ILE A 311 -3.77 0.67 -6.14
N SER A 312 -4.53 -0.31 -5.63
CA SER A 312 -5.01 -1.43 -6.42
C SER A 312 -6.34 -1.09 -7.10
N GLY A 313 -6.31 -1.04 -8.43
CA GLY A 313 -7.41 -0.61 -9.30
C GLY A 313 -7.31 0.86 -9.71
N GLN A 314 -8.16 1.28 -10.65
CA GLN A 314 -8.29 2.69 -11.03
C GLN A 314 -9.15 3.44 -9.99
N SER A 315 -8.83 4.70 -9.70
CA SER A 315 -9.49 5.44 -8.60
C SER A 315 -10.92 5.89 -8.92
N VAL A 316 -11.23 6.18 -10.19
CA VAL A 316 -12.52 6.76 -10.61
C VAL A 316 -13.52 5.71 -11.13
N GLN A 317 -13.02 4.60 -11.64
CA GLN A 317 -13.82 3.41 -11.90
C GLN A 317 -13.20 2.34 -11.03
N ARG A 318 -14.00 1.71 -10.16
CA ARG A 318 -13.68 0.51 -9.36
C ARG A 318 -13.23 -0.65 -10.26
N GLY A 319 -12.17 -0.44 -11.02
CA GLY A 319 -11.70 -1.21 -12.13
C GLY A 319 -11.01 -2.45 -11.62
N HIS A 320 -10.87 -3.39 -12.53
CA HIS A 320 -10.34 -4.69 -12.25
C HIS A 320 -8.90 -4.58 -11.71
N PRO A 321 -8.64 -5.08 -10.49
CA PRO A 321 -7.29 -5.04 -9.94
C PRO A 321 -6.36 -5.91 -10.79
N GLY A 322 -5.09 -5.49 -10.91
CA GLY A 322 -4.02 -6.36 -11.41
C GLY A 322 -3.52 -7.30 -10.33
N TRP A 323 -2.42 -8.00 -10.58
CA TRP A 323 -1.77 -8.88 -9.58
C TRP A 323 -1.37 -8.13 -8.29
N PRO A 324 -1.34 -8.83 -7.13
CA PRO A 324 -0.94 -8.24 -5.85
C PRO A 324 0.52 -7.80 -5.88
N VAL A 325 0.79 -6.60 -5.36
CA VAL A 325 2.14 -6.04 -5.27
C VAL A 325 2.54 -5.79 -3.82
N MET A 326 3.80 -5.48 -3.58
CA MET A 326 4.31 -4.96 -2.32
C MET A 326 5.15 -3.70 -2.57
N LEU A 327 5.19 -2.83 -1.56
CA LEU A 327 6.03 -1.66 -1.51
C LEU A 327 7.18 -1.95 -0.53
N LEU A 328 8.41 -2.01 -1.04
CA LEU A 328 9.62 -2.14 -0.24
C LEU A 328 10.27 -0.78 -0.11
N ILE A 329 10.51 -0.32 1.11
CA ILE A 329 11.11 0.99 1.40
C ILE A 329 12.48 0.73 2.02
N GLU A 330 13.52 1.29 1.40
CA GLU A 330 14.89 1.16 1.90
C GLU A 330 15.08 1.94 3.22
N PRO A 331 16.00 1.50 4.09
CA PRO A 331 16.45 2.30 5.23
C PRO A 331 16.95 3.68 4.80
N GLY A 332 16.80 4.67 5.68
CA GLY A 332 17.45 5.97 5.56
C GLY A 332 16.54 7.17 5.79
N ILE A 333 15.22 7.00 5.90
CA ILE A 333 14.31 8.12 6.10
C ILE A 333 13.13 7.80 7.03
N GLU A 334 12.85 8.71 7.94
CA GLU A 334 11.67 8.69 8.81
C GLU A 334 10.39 8.85 7.97
N LEU A 335 9.36 8.08 8.27
CA LEU A 335 8.10 8.14 7.56
C LEU A 335 6.89 7.79 8.44
N PHE A 336 5.73 8.20 7.97
CA PHE A 336 4.44 7.72 8.44
C PHE A 336 3.73 6.99 7.31
N TYR A 337 2.95 5.96 7.66
CA TYR A 337 2.22 5.19 6.67
C TYR A 337 0.86 4.72 7.16
N ARG A 338 0.01 4.34 6.20
CA ARG A 338 -1.34 3.80 6.44
C ARG A 338 -1.66 2.71 5.42
N GLN A 339 -2.14 1.56 5.90
CA GLN A 339 -2.54 0.43 5.07
C GLN A 339 -4.07 0.30 5.09
N GLY A 340 -4.73 0.58 3.96
CA GLY A 340 -6.19 0.67 3.90
C GLY A 340 -6.74 1.63 4.96
N ASP A 341 -7.71 1.14 5.75
CA ASP A 341 -8.35 1.91 6.81
C ASP A 341 -7.67 1.79 8.18
N GLU A 342 -6.53 1.10 8.27
CA GLU A 342 -5.80 0.95 9.53
C GLU A 342 -5.35 2.30 10.12
N PRO A 343 -5.05 2.37 11.43
CA PRO A 343 -4.46 3.56 12.03
C PRO A 343 -3.12 3.94 11.37
N VAL A 344 -2.80 5.24 11.41
CA VAL A 344 -1.49 5.74 10.97
C VAL A 344 -0.40 5.17 11.88
N LYS A 345 0.66 4.65 11.27
CA LYS A 345 1.84 4.09 11.94
C LYS A 345 3.06 4.95 11.63
N HIS A 346 3.99 5.00 12.57
CA HIS A 346 5.28 5.66 12.44
C HIS A 346 6.37 4.62 12.20
N HIS A 347 7.35 4.96 11.37
CA HIS A 347 8.56 4.18 11.15
C HIS A 347 9.75 5.13 11.20
N ASP A 348 10.76 4.80 12.02
CA ASP A 348 11.91 5.68 12.27
C ASP A 348 12.93 5.72 11.12
N GLY A 349 12.81 4.79 10.16
CA GLY A 349 13.63 4.72 8.97
C GLY A 349 14.95 3.98 9.14
N GLN A 350 15.18 3.31 10.27
CA GLN A 350 16.44 2.59 10.51
C GLN A 350 16.52 1.25 9.78
N ASP A 351 15.38 0.57 9.64
CA ASP A 351 15.28 -0.73 8.99
C ASP A 351 14.48 -0.67 7.68
N GLN A 352 14.56 -1.74 6.88
CA GLN A 352 13.73 -1.86 5.67
C GLN A 352 12.27 -2.07 6.09
N LEU A 353 11.36 -1.36 5.42
CA LEU A 353 9.92 -1.52 5.65
C LEU A 353 9.26 -2.16 4.43
N ILE A 354 8.54 -3.26 4.65
CA ILE A 354 7.73 -3.93 3.63
C ILE A 354 6.25 -3.68 3.92
N LEU A 355 5.55 -3.07 2.97
CA LEU A 355 4.12 -2.79 3.05
C LEU A 355 3.39 -3.58 1.96
N GLY A 356 2.52 -4.49 2.37
CA GLY A 356 1.75 -5.33 1.45
C GLY A 356 1.02 -6.47 2.15
N PRO A 357 0.30 -7.31 1.39
CA PRO A 357 0.11 -7.18 -0.05
C PRO A 357 -0.87 -6.05 -0.39
N ILE A 358 -0.60 -5.32 -1.47
CA ILE A 358 -1.43 -4.23 -1.97
C ILE A 358 -2.31 -4.80 -3.08
N HIS A 359 -3.57 -5.06 -2.72
CA HIS A 359 -4.56 -5.64 -3.60
C HIS A 359 -5.97 -5.41 -3.05
N ARG A 360 -6.95 -5.18 -3.92
CA ARG A 360 -8.31 -4.82 -3.50
C ARG A 360 -9.04 -5.89 -2.67
N THR A 361 -8.85 -7.17 -3.01
CA THR A 361 -9.53 -8.31 -2.34
C THR A 361 -8.56 -9.16 -1.53
N MET A 362 -7.45 -9.54 -2.13
CA MET A 362 -6.38 -10.33 -1.50
C MET A 362 -5.58 -9.60 -0.42
N GLY A 363 -5.68 -8.28 -0.28
CA GLY A 363 -4.82 -7.50 0.61
C GLY A 363 -5.40 -6.14 0.99
N TYR A 364 -4.53 -5.14 1.12
CA TYR A 364 -4.92 -3.76 1.34
C TYR A 364 -5.21 -3.07 0.00
N PRO A 365 -6.37 -2.42 -0.20
CA PRO A 365 -6.70 -1.77 -1.47
C PRO A 365 -5.80 -0.57 -1.78
N ILE A 366 -5.25 0.06 -0.75
CA ILE A 366 -4.37 1.22 -0.84
C ILE A 366 -3.32 1.16 0.26
N VAL A 367 -2.11 1.59 -0.04
CA VAL A 367 -1.08 1.95 0.94
C VAL A 367 -0.69 3.39 0.69
N ARG A 368 -0.63 4.19 1.76
CA ARG A 368 -0.17 5.57 1.72
C ARG A 368 1.05 5.72 2.60
N VAL A 369 2.02 6.50 2.13
CA VAL A 369 3.26 6.81 2.83
C VAL A 369 3.50 8.30 2.74
N VAL A 370 4.02 8.89 3.80
CA VAL A 370 4.55 10.25 3.81
C VAL A 370 5.94 10.21 4.46
N ALA A 371 6.97 10.34 3.63
CA ALA A 371 8.36 10.42 4.11
C ALA A 371 8.76 11.86 4.45
N LEU A 372 9.63 12.02 5.46
CA LEU A 372 9.89 13.32 6.08
C LEU A 372 11.34 13.80 5.88
N GLY A 373 11.53 14.96 5.25
CA GLY A 373 12.82 15.65 5.18
C GLY A 373 13.09 16.50 6.41
N ARG A 374 12.83 16.00 7.63
CA ARG A 374 12.67 16.86 8.82
C ARG A 374 13.86 17.78 9.11
N ASN A 375 15.06 17.21 9.20
CA ASN A 375 16.24 17.90 9.71
C ASN A 375 17.28 18.20 8.62
N GLU A 376 17.22 17.50 7.49
CA GLU A 376 18.14 17.65 6.37
C GLU A 376 17.47 17.22 5.08
N SER A 377 18.07 17.60 3.95
CA SER A 377 17.66 17.07 2.66
C SER A 377 18.04 15.59 2.57
N ASN A 378 17.13 14.76 2.09
CA ASN A 378 17.31 13.31 2.03
C ASN A 378 16.62 12.75 0.78
N THR A 379 16.68 11.44 0.57
CA THR A 379 16.11 10.76 -0.57
C THR A 379 15.27 9.58 -0.10
N PHE A 380 13.98 9.60 -0.43
CA PHE A 380 13.12 8.44 -0.26
C PHE A 380 13.38 7.45 -1.40
N LYS A 381 13.70 6.20 -1.03
CA LYS A 381 13.95 5.11 -1.96
C LYS A 381 13.01 3.95 -1.68
N ALA A 382 12.35 3.49 -2.72
CA ALA A 382 11.46 2.36 -2.61
C ALA A 382 11.27 1.63 -3.94
N THR A 383 10.73 0.42 -3.88
CA THR A 383 10.35 -0.37 -5.05
C THR A 383 8.91 -0.86 -4.90
N VAL A 384 8.09 -0.66 -5.93
CA VAL A 384 6.79 -1.31 -6.07
C VAL A 384 6.93 -2.45 -7.07
N ARG A 385 6.73 -3.69 -6.61
CA ARG A 385 6.86 -4.90 -7.42
C ARG A 385 5.85 -5.96 -7.03
N ILE A 386 5.65 -6.97 -7.87
CA ILE A 386 4.81 -8.12 -7.54
C ILE A 386 5.25 -8.74 -6.20
N VAL A 387 4.28 -9.25 -5.43
CA VAL A 387 4.58 -9.98 -4.20
C VAL A 387 5.55 -11.13 -4.48
N ASP A 388 6.58 -11.23 -3.64
CA ASP A 388 7.54 -12.31 -3.72
C ASP A 388 7.08 -13.49 -2.85
N LEU A 389 6.62 -14.55 -3.50
CA LEU A 389 6.11 -15.76 -2.85
C LEU A 389 7.06 -16.96 -3.01
N GLN A 390 8.34 -16.71 -3.36
CA GLN A 390 9.38 -17.73 -3.25
C GLN A 390 9.59 -18.10 -1.77
N GLY A 391 10.07 -19.32 -1.52
CA GLY A 391 10.21 -19.85 -0.16
C GLY A 391 9.85 -21.33 -0.04
N ASP A 392 9.92 -21.80 1.21
CA ASP A 392 9.43 -23.11 1.61
C ASP A 392 7.91 -23.03 1.85
N TRP A 393 7.12 -23.75 1.05
CA TRP A 393 5.66 -23.74 1.14
C TRP A 393 5.13 -24.88 2.00
N VAL A 394 4.34 -24.54 3.02
CA VAL A 394 3.66 -25.52 3.88
C VAL A 394 2.15 -25.36 3.75
N LEU A 395 1.47 -26.40 3.25
CA LEU A 395 0.01 -26.45 3.22
C LEU A 395 -0.51 -27.01 4.54
N ILE A 396 -1.47 -26.32 5.12
CA ILE A 396 -2.10 -26.65 6.39
C ILE A 396 -3.58 -26.94 6.10
N PRO A 397 -3.99 -28.22 6.10
CA PRO A 397 -5.38 -28.57 5.88
C PRO A 397 -6.23 -28.10 7.07
N GLY A 398 -7.28 -27.36 6.76
CA GLY A 398 -8.27 -26.86 7.70
C GLY A 398 -9.44 -27.83 7.87
N LYS A 399 -10.65 -27.28 7.91
CA LYS A 399 -11.87 -28.06 8.05
C LYS A 399 -12.11 -28.90 6.80
N MET A 400 -12.37 -30.20 6.98
CA MET A 400 -12.83 -31.08 5.91
C MET A 400 -14.26 -30.69 5.48
N ILE A 401 -14.42 -30.37 4.19
CA ILE A 401 -15.70 -29.99 3.57
C ILE A 401 -16.37 -31.25 3.01
N ARG A 402 -15.61 -32.05 2.27
CA ARG A 402 -16.09 -33.28 1.63
C ARG A 402 -15.00 -34.34 1.62
N ASN A 403 -15.40 -35.59 1.81
CA ASN A 403 -14.52 -36.74 1.64
C ASN A 403 -15.26 -37.82 0.84
N ALA A 404 -14.69 -38.18 -0.31
CA ALA A 404 -15.16 -39.22 -1.21
C ALA A 404 -14.09 -40.29 -1.48
N VAL A 405 -13.06 -40.36 -0.62
CA VAL A 405 -12.01 -41.37 -0.75
C VAL A 405 -12.53 -42.71 -0.26
N VAL A 406 -12.43 -43.70 -1.12
CA VAL A 406 -12.78 -45.09 -0.84
C VAL A 406 -11.50 -45.92 -0.94
N CYS A 407 -11.17 -46.62 0.15
CA CYS A 407 -10.13 -47.64 0.14
C CYS A 407 -10.80 -49.01 0.12
N THR A 408 -10.73 -49.70 -1.02
CA THR A 408 -11.24 -51.06 -1.19
C THR A 408 -10.10 -52.04 -0.95
N PRO A 409 -10.14 -52.84 0.13
CA PRO A 409 -9.20 -53.92 0.31
C PRO A 409 -9.64 -55.15 -0.50
N ASP A 410 -8.74 -55.72 -1.28
CA ASP A 410 -8.86 -57.12 -1.70
C ASP A 410 -8.41 -58.00 -0.51
N GLY A 411 -9.29 -58.17 0.46
CA GLY A 411 -9.10 -59.06 1.60
C GLY A 411 -8.14 -58.56 2.70
N GLY A 412 -8.56 -57.55 3.46
CA GLY A 412 -7.88 -57.12 4.70
C GLY A 412 -7.84 -55.60 4.86
N SER A 413 -8.40 -55.06 5.95
CA SER A 413 -8.41 -53.61 6.19
C SER A 413 -7.02 -53.09 6.56
N PRO A 414 -6.51 -52.03 5.90
CA PRO A 414 -5.28 -51.37 6.32
C PRO A 414 -5.47 -50.45 7.51
N THR A 415 -4.43 -50.42 8.34
CA THR A 415 -4.13 -49.37 9.32
C THR A 415 -2.69 -48.93 9.11
N SER A 416 -2.45 -47.62 9.01
CA SER A 416 -1.14 -47.06 9.39
C SER A 416 -1.33 -45.62 9.84
N ASP A 417 -0.96 -45.37 11.10
CA ASP A 417 -0.75 -44.03 11.64
C ASP A 417 0.64 -43.56 11.19
N THR A 418 0.70 -42.86 10.06
CA THR A 418 1.80 -41.93 9.77
C THR A 418 1.20 -40.55 9.53
N SER A 419 1.34 -39.71 10.55
CA SER A 419 1.00 -38.29 10.49
C SER A 419 2.26 -37.51 10.16
N GLY A 420 2.50 -37.32 8.87
CA GLY A 420 3.25 -36.18 8.36
C GLY A 420 2.51 -35.69 7.13
N THR A 421 2.61 -34.42 6.80
CA THR A 421 1.95 -33.90 5.61
C THR A 421 2.93 -34.00 4.43
N PRO A 422 2.49 -34.39 3.22
CA PRO A 422 3.32 -34.36 2.00
C PRO A 422 4.01 -33.00 1.78
N ASP A 423 3.44 -31.95 2.35
CA ASP A 423 3.85 -30.57 2.21
C ASP A 423 5.16 -30.24 2.94
N ALA A 424 5.41 -30.84 4.12
CA ALA A 424 6.67 -30.67 4.83
C ALA A 424 7.83 -31.38 4.11
N PHE A 425 7.54 -32.46 3.38
CA PHE A 425 8.50 -33.14 2.53
C PHE A 425 8.85 -32.30 1.30
N LEU A 426 7.85 -31.72 0.63
CA LEU A 426 8.05 -30.76 -0.46
C LEU A 426 8.93 -29.58 -0.01
N ALA A 427 8.57 -28.94 1.11
CA ALA A 427 9.31 -27.82 1.68
C ALA A 427 10.78 -28.15 2.02
N ALA A 428 11.06 -29.40 2.41
CA ALA A 428 12.40 -29.83 2.81
C ALA A 428 13.25 -30.39 1.64
N THR A 429 12.68 -30.57 0.44
CA THR A 429 13.34 -31.27 -0.69
C THR A 429 13.51 -30.43 -1.95
N GLY A 430 13.11 -29.16 -1.93
CA GLY A 430 13.26 -28.25 -3.05
C GLY A 430 12.75 -26.86 -2.74
N VAL A 431 12.69 -26.01 -3.78
CA VAL A 431 12.36 -24.59 -3.66
C VAL A 431 11.36 -24.18 -4.74
N TYR A 432 10.54 -23.17 -4.45
CA TYR A 432 9.69 -22.52 -5.46
C TYR A 432 10.41 -21.35 -6.12
N GLU A 433 10.57 -21.42 -7.45
CA GLU A 433 11.27 -20.42 -8.26
C GLU A 433 10.38 -19.85 -9.35
N TRP A 434 10.67 -18.62 -9.78
CA TRP A 434 9.93 -17.96 -10.88
C TRP A 434 10.09 -18.69 -12.21
N ASP A 435 8.96 -18.95 -12.86
CA ASP A 435 8.83 -19.52 -14.21
C ASP A 435 7.92 -18.61 -15.06
N GLY A 436 8.41 -17.41 -15.32
CA GLY A 436 7.66 -16.35 -15.99
C GLY A 436 7.03 -15.36 -15.02
N PRO A 437 6.18 -14.43 -15.53
CA PRO A 437 5.88 -13.18 -14.86
C PRO A 437 4.97 -13.29 -13.62
N ASN A 438 4.24 -14.39 -13.47
CA ASN A 438 3.31 -14.60 -12.36
C ASN A 438 3.22 -16.05 -11.91
N LYS A 439 4.19 -16.88 -12.28
CA LYS A 439 4.18 -18.31 -12.01
C LYS A 439 5.42 -18.70 -11.23
N LEU A 440 5.23 -19.54 -10.22
CA LEU A 440 6.29 -20.25 -9.53
C LEU A 440 6.21 -21.73 -9.88
N ILE A 441 7.35 -22.38 -10.06
CA ILE A 441 7.46 -23.85 -10.17
C ILE A 441 8.32 -24.37 -9.04
N PHE A 442 7.98 -25.57 -8.57
CA PHE A 442 8.80 -26.28 -7.62
C PHE A 442 9.94 -26.98 -8.35
N THR A 443 11.17 -26.72 -7.90
CA THR A 443 12.38 -27.38 -8.37
C THR A 443 12.94 -28.23 -7.23
N MET A 444 12.90 -29.55 -7.40
CA MET A 444 13.48 -30.49 -6.44
C MET A 444 15.01 -30.39 -6.45
N ASP A 445 15.64 -30.39 -5.27
CA ASP A 445 17.08 -30.55 -5.11
C ASP A 445 17.39 -32.02 -4.76
N PRO A 446 17.90 -32.84 -5.70
CA PRO A 446 18.19 -34.24 -5.44
C PRO A 446 19.20 -34.48 -4.32
N SER A 447 20.04 -33.49 -3.97
CA SER A 447 21.04 -33.63 -2.91
C SER A 447 20.45 -33.62 -1.50
N THR A 448 19.22 -33.12 -1.34
CA THR A 448 18.48 -33.11 -0.07
C THR A 448 17.76 -34.42 0.21
N LEU A 449 17.65 -35.30 -0.79
CA LEU A 449 16.97 -36.58 -0.65
C LEU A 449 17.79 -37.54 0.22
N PRO A 450 17.19 -38.14 1.26
CA PRO A 450 17.86 -39.20 1.99
C PRO A 450 18.19 -40.38 1.05
N PRO A 451 19.30 -41.11 1.27
CA PRO A 451 19.76 -42.17 0.37
C PRO A 451 18.69 -43.24 0.07
N GLU A 452 17.80 -43.47 1.03
CA GLU A 452 16.69 -44.43 0.99
C GLU A 452 15.63 -44.09 -0.08
N TYR A 453 15.54 -42.83 -0.50
CA TYR A 453 14.58 -42.35 -1.51
C TYR A 453 15.17 -42.32 -2.93
N THR A 454 16.48 -42.57 -3.08
CA THR A 454 17.12 -42.57 -4.41
C THR A 454 16.82 -43.84 -5.22
N THR A 455 16.27 -44.87 -4.59
CA THR A 455 16.00 -46.18 -5.21
C THR A 455 14.57 -46.37 -5.70
N VAL A 456 13.68 -45.41 -5.45
CA VAL A 456 12.26 -45.47 -5.84
C VAL A 456 12.02 -44.42 -6.92
N PRO A 457 11.50 -44.77 -8.11
CA PRO A 457 11.15 -43.78 -9.11
C PRO A 457 9.89 -43.02 -8.65
N PHE A 458 10.06 -41.74 -8.29
CA PHE A 458 8.96 -40.84 -8.01
C PHE A 458 9.12 -39.53 -8.79
N GLU A 459 8.00 -38.87 -9.05
CA GLU A 459 7.92 -37.55 -9.66
C GLU A 459 7.24 -36.60 -8.68
N LEU A 460 7.83 -35.42 -8.50
CA LEU A 460 7.32 -34.37 -7.63
C LEU A 460 7.19 -33.09 -8.45
N GLU A 461 5.97 -32.58 -8.56
CA GLU A 461 5.66 -31.38 -9.32
C GLU A 461 4.89 -30.41 -8.44
N GLY A 462 5.25 -29.13 -8.55
CA GLY A 462 4.55 -28.04 -7.89
C GLY A 462 4.48 -26.85 -8.83
N SER A 463 3.33 -26.20 -8.91
CA SER A 463 3.20 -24.93 -9.62
C SER A 463 2.20 -24.01 -8.93
N VAL A 464 2.49 -22.72 -8.98
CA VAL A 464 1.65 -21.66 -8.42
C VAL A 464 1.50 -20.58 -9.47
N VAL A 465 0.30 -20.05 -9.65
CA VAL A 465 0.00 -18.91 -10.50
C VAL A 465 -0.64 -17.82 -9.65
N ILE A 466 -0.01 -16.65 -9.64
CA ILE A 466 -0.49 -15.44 -9.01
C ILE A 466 -1.43 -14.75 -10.01
N GLY A 467 -2.73 -14.85 -9.76
CA GLY A 467 -3.76 -14.23 -10.58
C GLY A 467 -4.20 -12.86 -10.03
N PRO A 468 -5.03 -12.12 -10.79
CA PRO A 468 -5.60 -10.85 -10.34
C PRO A 468 -6.72 -11.01 -9.30
N ASP A 469 -7.29 -12.20 -9.17
CA ASP A 469 -8.45 -12.43 -8.28
C ASP A 469 -8.17 -13.49 -7.20
N ASN A 470 -7.14 -14.31 -7.39
CA ASN A 470 -6.79 -15.44 -6.52
C ASN A 470 -5.38 -15.94 -6.83
N ILE A 471 -4.82 -16.71 -5.90
CA ILE A 471 -3.63 -17.51 -6.10
C ILE A 471 -4.07 -18.95 -6.29
N ARG A 472 -3.66 -19.56 -7.40
CA ARG A 472 -3.95 -20.95 -7.73
C ARG A 472 -2.69 -21.76 -7.68
N GLY A 473 -2.77 -23.00 -7.26
CA GLY A 473 -1.63 -23.89 -7.39
C GLY A 473 -2.03 -25.34 -7.47
N ARG A 474 -1.04 -26.14 -7.84
CA ARG A 474 -1.11 -27.58 -7.95
C ARG A 474 0.15 -28.17 -7.36
N GLN A 475 -0.01 -29.22 -6.58
CA GLN A 475 1.07 -30.09 -6.14
C GLN A 475 0.73 -31.53 -6.52
N ARG A 476 1.70 -32.27 -7.04
CA ARG A 476 1.52 -33.66 -7.47
C ARG A 476 2.73 -34.48 -7.04
N LEU A 477 2.45 -35.57 -6.36
CA LEU A 477 3.41 -36.64 -6.10
C LEU A 477 2.93 -37.89 -6.84
N ALA A 478 3.78 -38.44 -7.70
CA ALA A 478 3.55 -39.73 -8.36
C ALA A 478 4.67 -40.70 -8.00
N ILE A 479 4.31 -41.94 -7.66
CA ILE A 479 5.25 -43.01 -7.32
C ILE A 479 5.03 -44.14 -8.32
N HIS A 480 6.09 -44.50 -9.04
CA HIS A 480 6.07 -45.52 -10.08
C HIS A 480 6.56 -46.86 -9.57
N ASP A 481 6.13 -47.95 -10.24
CA ASP A 481 6.68 -49.27 -9.99
C ASP A 481 8.18 -49.29 -10.30
N PRO A 482 9.01 -49.96 -9.48
CA PRO A 482 10.44 -50.12 -9.78
C PRO A 482 10.62 -50.91 -11.08
N ALA A 483 11.48 -50.42 -11.97
CA ALA A 483 11.66 -50.93 -13.33
C ALA A 483 12.22 -52.38 -13.44
N VAL A 484 12.56 -53.05 -12.32
CA VAL A 484 13.23 -54.35 -12.32
C VAL A 484 12.48 -55.37 -11.45
N SER A 485 11.83 -56.34 -12.11
CA SER A 485 11.01 -57.41 -11.49
C SER A 485 11.79 -58.50 -10.73
N GLY A 486 13.08 -58.29 -10.46
CA GLY A 486 13.98 -59.31 -9.90
C GLY A 486 14.73 -58.91 -8.62
N ALA A 487 14.55 -57.69 -8.11
CA ALA A 487 15.10 -57.34 -6.82
C ALA A 487 14.23 -57.92 -5.71
N HIS A 488 14.83 -58.62 -4.74
CA HIS A 488 14.19 -58.91 -3.45
C HIS A 488 13.51 -57.63 -2.94
N PRO A 489 12.31 -57.72 -2.34
CA PRO A 489 11.59 -56.54 -1.91
C PRO A 489 12.51 -55.80 -0.96
N ALA A 490 13.06 -54.68 -1.43
CA ALA A 490 13.70 -53.72 -0.55
C ALA A 490 12.63 -53.43 0.49
N THR A 491 12.93 -53.84 1.72
CA THR A 491 12.15 -53.57 2.92
C THR A 491 12.04 -52.07 3.00
N ALA A 492 10.99 -51.56 2.38
CA ALA A 492 10.78 -50.16 2.22
C ALA A 492 10.35 -49.62 3.57
N ALA A 493 11.29 -48.97 4.25
CA ALA A 493 11.04 -47.87 5.18
C ALA A 493 10.32 -46.68 4.48
N LEU A 494 9.49 -46.95 3.47
CA LEU A 494 8.62 -45.99 2.82
C LEU A 494 7.29 -45.98 3.57
N ALA A 495 7.37 -45.68 4.85
CA ALA A 495 6.25 -45.13 5.57
C ALA A 495 6.12 -43.68 5.09
N PHE A 496 5.65 -43.52 3.84
CA PHE A 496 5.23 -42.22 3.36
C PHE A 496 4.30 -41.62 4.43
N PRO A 497 4.45 -40.33 4.75
CA PRO A 497 3.45 -39.64 5.56
C PRO A 497 2.12 -39.42 4.81
N LEU A 498 1.95 -39.95 3.60
CA LEU A 498 0.78 -39.77 2.73
C LEU A 498 -0.57 -40.20 3.35
N ILE A 499 -0.56 -40.89 4.50
CA ILE A 499 -1.74 -41.53 5.10
C ILE A 499 -2.40 -40.63 6.17
N GLY A 500 -1.88 -39.41 6.40
CA GLY A 500 -2.52 -38.42 7.25
C GLY A 500 -3.95 -38.04 6.81
N ALA A 501 -4.24 -38.09 5.50
CA ALA A 501 -5.57 -37.80 4.95
C ALA A 501 -6.60 -38.92 5.19
N LEU A 502 -6.15 -40.17 5.39
CA LEU A 502 -7.01 -41.35 5.51
C LEU A 502 -7.45 -41.65 6.95
N VAL A 503 -6.69 -41.18 7.95
CA VAL A 503 -6.92 -41.49 9.37
C VAL A 503 -8.01 -40.63 10.02
N TRP A 504 -8.58 -39.66 9.31
CA TRP A 504 -9.62 -38.79 9.86
C TRP A 504 -11.03 -39.42 9.96
N SER A 505 -11.12 -40.76 9.95
CA SER A 505 -12.38 -41.48 10.20
C SER A 505 -12.48 -41.93 11.66
N SER A 506 -13.65 -41.71 12.25
CA SER A 506 -13.96 -41.74 13.70
C SER A 506 -13.85 -43.10 14.43
N ARG A 507 -13.10 -44.08 13.93
CA ARG A 507 -13.11 -45.47 14.48
C ARG A 507 -11.91 -45.80 15.37
N ARG A 508 -11.67 -44.98 16.40
CA ARG A 508 -10.55 -45.08 17.37
C ARG A 508 -10.38 -46.43 18.12
N ARG A 509 -11.43 -47.26 18.25
CA ARG A 509 -11.37 -48.48 19.10
C ARG A 509 -10.87 -49.74 18.39
N ILE A 510 -10.95 -49.79 17.06
CA ILE A 510 -10.46 -50.92 16.26
C ILE A 510 -8.97 -50.69 15.88
N ILE A 511 -8.59 -49.41 15.77
CA ILE A 511 -7.21 -48.94 15.50
C ILE A 511 -6.22 -49.44 16.55
N LEU A 512 -6.57 -49.37 17.85
CA LEU A 512 -5.67 -49.77 18.94
C LEU A 512 -5.33 -51.28 18.92
N ALA A 513 -6.28 -52.12 18.49
CA ALA A 513 -6.12 -53.57 18.47
C ALA A 513 -5.23 -54.05 17.32
N LEU A 514 -5.27 -53.39 16.16
CA LEU A 514 -4.43 -53.72 15.01
C LEU A 514 -3.00 -53.15 15.15
N VAL A 515 -2.86 -51.96 15.75
CA VAL A 515 -1.54 -51.37 16.08
C VAL A 515 -0.74 -52.32 16.96
N LEU A 516 -1.34 -52.88 18.00
CA LEU A 516 -0.66 -53.88 18.85
C LEU A 516 -0.21 -55.13 18.07
N LEU A 517 -0.93 -55.49 17.02
CA LEU A 517 -0.67 -56.66 16.17
C LEU A 517 0.45 -56.38 15.14
N LEU A 518 0.41 -55.22 14.48
CA LEU A 518 1.44 -54.74 13.55
C LEU A 518 2.76 -54.40 14.25
N THR A 519 2.70 -53.82 15.45
CA THR A 519 3.91 -53.59 16.26
C THR A 519 4.57 -54.92 16.64
N GLY A 520 3.76 -55.96 16.88
CA GLY A 520 4.24 -57.33 17.07
C GLY A 520 4.91 -57.95 15.83
N ALA A 521 4.39 -57.66 14.63
CA ALA A 521 4.95 -58.15 13.37
C ALA A 521 6.18 -57.35 12.88
N LEU A 522 6.24 -56.04 13.17
CA LEU A 522 7.39 -55.18 12.91
C LEU A 522 8.61 -55.57 13.75
N LEU A 523 8.38 -55.98 15.01
CA LEU A 523 9.43 -56.55 15.87
C LEU A 523 9.98 -57.90 15.34
N ALA A 524 9.27 -58.56 14.41
CA ALA A 524 9.66 -59.83 13.81
C ALA A 524 10.33 -59.71 12.42
N GLY A 525 10.40 -58.51 11.83
CA GLY A 525 11.18 -58.24 10.60
C GLY A 525 10.64 -58.81 9.28
N CYS A 526 9.36 -59.22 9.20
CA CYS A 526 8.81 -60.01 8.09
C CYS A 526 7.69 -59.31 7.27
N VAL A 527 7.72 -57.98 7.10
CA VAL A 527 6.70 -57.24 6.34
C VAL A 527 7.34 -56.33 5.28
N GLY A 528 6.92 -56.49 4.02
CA GLY A 528 7.23 -55.54 2.94
C GLY A 528 6.01 -54.72 2.57
N ILE A 529 6.12 -53.40 2.47
CA ILE A 529 5.04 -52.49 2.04
C ILE A 529 5.50 -51.76 0.78
N GLY A 530 4.71 -51.82 -0.30
CA GLY A 530 4.89 -51.02 -1.50
C GLY A 530 3.74 -50.05 -1.67
N VAL A 531 4.03 -48.82 -2.10
CA VAL A 531 3.01 -47.82 -2.44
C VAL A 531 3.31 -47.30 -3.84
N THR A 532 2.31 -47.34 -4.72
CA THR A 532 2.36 -46.75 -6.07
C THR A 532 1.11 -45.96 -6.37
N GLY A 533 1.16 -45.08 -7.37
CA GLY A 533 0.05 -44.20 -7.73
C GLY A 533 0.36 -42.73 -7.52
N SER A 534 -0.66 -41.88 -7.35
CA SER A 534 -0.48 -40.44 -7.25
C SER A 534 -1.40 -39.75 -6.25
N VAL A 535 -0.88 -38.67 -5.66
CA VAL A 535 -1.66 -37.69 -4.90
C VAL A 535 -1.49 -36.34 -5.58
N GLU A 536 -2.61 -35.70 -5.92
CA GLU A 536 -2.64 -34.40 -6.58
C GLU A 536 -3.54 -33.44 -5.80
N THR A 537 -3.01 -32.28 -5.42
CA THR A 537 -3.72 -31.25 -4.67
C THR A 537 -3.80 -29.98 -5.50
N ASP A 538 -5.00 -29.61 -5.94
CA ASP A 538 -5.30 -28.32 -6.55
C ASP A 538 -5.88 -27.37 -5.49
N TYR A 539 -5.44 -26.12 -5.44
CA TYR A 539 -5.97 -25.12 -4.52
C TYR A 539 -6.21 -23.77 -5.19
N THR A 540 -7.19 -23.03 -4.67
CA THR A 540 -7.49 -21.65 -5.07
C THR A 540 -7.75 -20.83 -3.81
N LEU A 541 -6.92 -19.82 -3.55
CA LEU A 541 -6.94 -19.02 -2.33
C LEU A 541 -7.10 -17.53 -2.67
N THR A 542 -7.79 -16.78 -1.81
CA THR A 542 -8.28 -15.42 -2.12
C THR A 542 -7.81 -14.34 -1.15
N LYS A 543 -6.99 -14.70 -0.16
CA LYS A 543 -6.45 -13.78 0.84
C LYS A 543 -4.95 -14.01 0.99
N LEU A 544 -4.17 -12.94 1.02
CA LEU A 544 -2.73 -12.94 1.24
C LEU A 544 -2.41 -11.98 2.39
N GLU A 545 -1.53 -12.40 3.30
CA GLU A 545 -1.13 -11.63 4.48
C GLU A 545 0.38 -11.65 4.61
N TYR A 546 0.99 -10.47 4.79
CA TYR A 546 2.39 -10.33 5.18
C TYR A 546 2.50 -10.47 6.70
N ILE A 547 3.25 -11.46 7.16
CA ILE A 547 3.47 -11.74 8.59
C ILE A 547 4.79 -11.13 9.06
N GLY A 548 5.80 -11.07 8.19
CA GLY A 548 7.03 -10.28 8.39
C GLY A 548 7.96 -10.76 9.49
N LYS A 549 7.95 -12.06 9.79
CA LYS A 549 8.71 -12.65 10.90
C LYS A 549 9.68 -13.77 10.53
N GLY A 550 9.73 -14.16 9.25
CA GLY A 550 10.45 -15.35 8.79
C GLY A 550 11.97 -15.33 8.82
N ASP A 551 12.58 -14.43 9.59
CA ASP A 551 14.00 -14.46 9.92
C ASP A 551 14.32 -15.41 11.10
N VAL A 552 13.30 -15.82 11.86
CA VAL A 552 13.42 -16.80 12.95
C VAL A 552 12.86 -18.16 12.49
N PRO A 553 13.58 -19.27 12.76
CA PRO A 553 13.06 -20.62 12.46
C PRO A 553 11.66 -20.82 13.07
N GLY A 554 10.69 -21.19 12.22
CA GLY A 554 9.31 -21.47 12.62
C GLY A 554 8.32 -20.29 12.53
N GLU A 555 8.73 -19.12 12.02
CA GLU A 555 7.79 -18.03 11.73
C GLU A 555 7.61 -17.84 10.21
N PRO A 556 6.37 -17.77 9.70
CA PRO A 556 6.16 -17.57 8.26
C PRO A 556 6.41 -16.12 7.84
N ILE A 557 6.78 -15.93 6.56
CA ILE A 557 6.85 -14.63 5.88
C ILE A 557 5.45 -14.25 5.38
N TRP A 558 4.78 -15.19 4.70
CA TRP A 558 3.46 -14.99 4.11
C TRP A 558 2.48 -16.04 4.60
N ARG A 559 1.21 -15.65 4.65
CA ARG A 559 0.08 -16.56 4.82
C ARG A 559 -0.95 -16.36 3.72
N ILE A 560 -1.35 -17.44 3.06
CA ILE A 560 -2.39 -17.45 2.03
C ILE A 560 -3.60 -18.23 2.53
N SER A 561 -4.81 -17.70 2.37
CA SER A 561 -6.04 -18.30 2.91
C SER A 561 -7.30 -17.89 2.11
N GLY A 562 -8.49 -18.20 2.62
CA GLY A 562 -9.76 -17.75 2.05
C GLY A 562 -10.25 -18.60 0.86
N GLY A 563 -9.95 -19.89 0.84
CA GLY A 563 -10.39 -20.78 -0.23
C GLY A 563 -10.31 -22.25 0.15
N THR A 564 -10.33 -23.11 -0.86
CA THR A 564 -10.35 -24.57 -0.68
C THR A 564 -9.25 -25.24 -1.49
N ALA A 565 -8.84 -26.42 -1.01
CA ALA A 565 -8.00 -27.35 -1.75
C ALA A 565 -8.78 -28.65 -2.00
N THR A 566 -8.63 -29.18 -3.21
CA THR A 566 -9.14 -30.50 -3.60
C THR A 566 -7.94 -31.42 -3.79
N THR A 567 -7.85 -32.44 -2.96
CA THR A 567 -6.82 -33.49 -3.04
C THR A 567 -7.42 -34.74 -3.67
N SER A 568 -6.97 -35.09 -4.87
CA SER A 568 -7.26 -36.35 -5.57
C SER A 568 -6.24 -37.41 -5.15
N ILE A 569 -6.73 -38.55 -4.69
CA ILE A 569 -5.93 -39.69 -4.26
C ILE A 569 -6.22 -40.85 -5.20
N ASP A 570 -5.18 -41.44 -5.78
CA ASP A 570 -5.23 -42.71 -6.50
C ASP A 570 -3.98 -43.51 -6.14
N LEU A 571 -4.06 -44.27 -5.04
CA LEU A 571 -2.94 -45.01 -4.47
C LEU A 571 -3.24 -46.50 -4.44
N THR A 572 -2.24 -47.30 -4.82
CA THR A 572 -2.21 -48.75 -4.63
C THR A 572 -1.19 -49.08 -3.56
N ILE A 573 -1.63 -49.72 -2.49
CA ILE A 573 -0.79 -50.14 -1.37
C ILE A 573 -0.74 -51.67 -1.39
N THR A 574 0.46 -52.22 -1.49
CA THR A 574 0.71 -53.65 -1.52
C THR A 574 1.46 -54.06 -0.26
N THR A 575 0.87 -54.91 0.58
CA THR A 575 1.54 -55.45 1.76
C THR A 575 1.88 -56.92 1.55
N LYS A 576 3.11 -57.31 1.86
CA LYS A 576 3.60 -58.68 1.83
C LYS A 576 3.91 -59.10 3.25
N VAL A 577 3.09 -60.00 3.80
CA VAL A 577 3.29 -60.54 5.14
C VAL A 577 3.87 -61.94 5.01
N ALA A 578 5.11 -62.12 5.44
CA ALA A 578 5.71 -63.44 5.59
C ALA A 578 5.41 -63.97 6.99
N ASP A 579 4.83 -65.16 7.08
CA ASP A 579 4.72 -65.88 8.35
C ASP A 579 6.08 -66.54 8.65
N PRO A 580 6.80 -66.11 9.70
CA PRO A 580 8.15 -66.61 9.99
C PRO A 580 8.18 -68.10 10.38
N PHE A 581 7.01 -68.74 10.55
CA PHE A 581 6.89 -70.15 10.91
C PHE A 581 6.27 -71.02 9.80
N SER A 582 6.09 -70.49 8.59
CA SER A 582 5.44 -71.16 7.47
C SER A 582 6.29 -71.10 6.20
N ASP A 583 6.47 -72.23 5.51
CA ASP A 583 7.13 -72.30 4.19
C ASP A 583 6.26 -71.74 3.03
N LYS A 584 5.10 -71.14 3.35
CA LYS A 584 4.23 -70.54 2.33
C LYS A 584 4.81 -69.21 1.82
N PRO A 585 4.65 -68.91 0.52
CA PRO A 585 5.01 -67.61 -0.01
C PRO A 585 4.25 -66.50 0.75
N PRO A 586 4.87 -65.31 0.93
CA PRO A 586 4.25 -64.21 1.64
C PRO A 586 2.89 -63.88 1.04
N GLU A 587 1.89 -63.67 1.90
CA GLU A 587 0.55 -63.29 1.48
C GLU A 587 0.59 -61.82 1.04
N GLU A 588 0.16 -61.57 -0.21
CA GLU A 588 0.11 -60.24 -0.80
C GLU A 588 -1.32 -59.69 -0.66
N GLN A 589 -1.48 -58.60 0.10
CA GLN A 589 -2.73 -57.86 0.17
C GLN A 589 -2.58 -56.56 -0.62
N VAL A 590 -3.56 -56.27 -1.47
CA VAL A 590 -3.61 -55.05 -2.27
C VAL A 590 -4.79 -54.20 -1.82
N ILE A 591 -4.52 -52.93 -1.53
CA ILE A 591 -5.54 -51.93 -1.25
C ILE A 591 -5.45 -50.84 -2.32
N GLN A 592 -6.60 -50.53 -2.91
CA GLN A 592 -6.74 -49.36 -3.77
C GLN A 592 -7.50 -48.27 -3.03
N CYS A 593 -6.86 -47.12 -2.83
CA CYS A 593 -7.45 -45.91 -2.29
C CYS A 593 -7.67 -44.92 -3.42
N LYS A 594 -8.94 -44.69 -3.77
CA LYS A 594 -9.32 -43.77 -4.84
C LYS A 594 -10.40 -42.80 -4.40
N GLY A 595 -10.25 -41.53 -4.75
CA GLY A 595 -11.29 -40.53 -4.58
C GLY A 595 -10.73 -39.13 -4.33
N GLN A 596 -11.57 -38.25 -3.80
CA GLN A 596 -11.23 -36.84 -3.59
C GLN A 596 -11.59 -36.39 -2.18
N VAL A 597 -10.74 -35.54 -1.62
CA VAL A 597 -11.01 -34.80 -0.38
C VAL A 597 -11.00 -33.32 -0.69
N GLU A 598 -12.03 -32.61 -0.24
CA GLU A 598 -12.09 -31.17 -0.29
C GLU A 598 -11.95 -30.62 1.13
N THR A 599 -11.02 -29.69 1.32
CA THR A 599 -10.75 -29.06 2.61
C THR A 599 -10.62 -27.55 2.46
N GLU A 600 -10.97 -26.80 3.51
CA GLU A 600 -10.40 -25.46 3.68
C GLU A 600 -8.88 -25.60 3.81
N THR A 601 -8.11 -24.65 3.29
CA THR A 601 -6.64 -24.72 3.34
C THR A 601 -6.04 -23.36 3.61
N VAL A 602 -4.97 -23.38 4.40
CA VAL A 602 -4.08 -22.24 4.62
C VAL A 602 -2.70 -22.65 4.13
N ILE A 603 -2.01 -21.74 3.46
CA ILE A 603 -0.61 -21.92 3.06
C ILE A 603 0.22 -20.94 3.85
N GLU A 604 1.34 -21.42 4.36
CA GLU A 604 2.35 -20.60 4.99
C GLU A 604 3.65 -20.73 4.20
N ILE A 605 4.28 -19.58 3.92
CA ILE A 605 5.54 -19.51 3.18
C ILE A 605 6.61 -19.06 4.15
N TYR A 606 7.69 -19.84 4.22
CA TYR A 606 8.85 -19.59 5.06
C TYR A 606 10.04 -19.21 4.19
N LYS A 607 11.08 -18.66 4.82
CA LYS A 607 12.36 -18.43 4.16
C LYS A 607 12.95 -19.77 3.69
N ASP A 608 13.60 -19.78 2.53
CA ASP A 608 14.22 -20.98 1.99
C ASP A 608 15.18 -21.63 3.00
N GLY A 609 15.07 -22.96 3.13
CA GLY A 609 15.94 -23.77 3.97
C GLY A 609 15.61 -23.70 5.47
N VAL A 610 14.42 -23.21 5.84
CA VAL A 610 13.88 -23.34 7.20
C VAL A 610 13.53 -24.79 7.49
N PHE A 611 13.04 -25.52 6.48
CA PHE A 611 12.81 -26.96 6.58
C PHE A 611 13.97 -27.75 5.99
N THR A 612 14.38 -28.79 6.70
CA THR A 612 15.54 -29.61 6.36
C THR A 612 15.17 -31.10 6.29
N PRO A 613 15.98 -31.95 5.65
CA PRO A 613 15.77 -33.40 5.67
C PRO A 613 15.75 -34.01 7.08
N SER A 614 16.37 -33.36 8.08
CA SER A 614 16.25 -33.74 9.50
C SER A 614 14.83 -33.62 10.04
N ASP A 615 14.05 -32.66 9.53
CA ASP A 615 12.64 -32.47 9.89
C ASP A 615 11.74 -33.54 9.27
N ILE A 616 12.24 -34.26 8.27
CA ILE A 616 11.61 -35.44 7.65
C ILE A 616 11.90 -36.71 8.46
N SER A 617 13.10 -36.82 9.06
CA SER A 617 13.60 -38.03 9.73
C SER A 617 13.38 -38.08 11.26
N GLY A 618 12.82 -37.01 11.83
CA GLY A 618 12.48 -36.89 13.25
C GLY A 618 11.22 -37.65 13.69
N ALA A 619 11.44 -38.88 14.16
CA ALA A 619 10.65 -39.61 15.17
C ALA A 619 9.25 -40.13 14.80
N SER A 620 9.13 -41.46 14.85
CA SER A 620 7.95 -42.23 15.24
C SER A 620 6.99 -41.45 16.15
N GLY A 621 5.90 -40.94 15.59
CA GLY A 621 4.65 -40.63 16.31
C GLY A 621 4.68 -39.68 17.52
N GLN A 622 5.77 -38.97 17.84
CA GLN A 622 5.80 -38.12 19.04
C GLN A 622 6.28 -36.66 18.88
N GLU A 623 6.81 -36.23 17.73
CA GLU A 623 7.38 -34.86 17.64
C GLU A 623 6.84 -33.92 16.54
N TYR A 624 5.71 -34.22 15.90
CA TYR A 624 4.85 -33.18 15.27
C TYR A 624 4.08 -32.34 16.31
N ARG A 625 4.73 -32.09 17.45
CA ARG A 625 4.28 -31.19 18.52
C ARG A 625 4.93 -29.81 18.42
N HIS A 626 6.01 -29.64 17.65
CA HIS A 626 6.71 -28.34 17.59
C HIS A 626 5.90 -27.22 16.89
N GLY A 627 5.17 -27.52 15.81
CA GLY A 627 4.31 -26.51 15.17
C GLY A 627 3.03 -26.16 15.95
N ARG A 628 2.48 -27.11 16.72
CA ARG A 628 1.20 -26.94 17.42
C ARG A 628 1.33 -26.50 18.89
N LEU A 629 2.40 -26.88 19.60
CA LEU A 629 2.62 -26.43 20.99
C LEU A 629 3.13 -24.98 21.09
N LEU A 630 3.76 -24.44 20.04
CA LEU A 630 4.09 -23.02 20.00
C LEU A 630 2.87 -22.12 19.71
N LEU A 631 1.79 -22.67 19.16
CA LEU A 631 0.52 -21.97 18.92
C LEU A 631 -0.43 -21.92 20.12
N GLU A 632 -0.29 -22.82 21.11
CA GLU A 632 -1.14 -22.85 22.32
C GLU A 632 -0.49 -22.25 23.58
N GLN A 633 0.79 -21.86 23.54
CA GLN A 633 1.50 -21.20 24.66
C GLN A 633 1.75 -19.70 24.46
N GLN A 634 0.85 -18.96 23.81
CA GLN A 634 0.76 -17.54 24.13
C GLN A 634 0.07 -17.38 25.49
N PRO A 635 0.69 -16.73 26.50
CA PRO A 635 -0.05 -16.37 27.69
C PRO A 635 -1.14 -15.40 27.25
N ARG A 636 -2.40 -15.76 27.51
CA ARG A 636 -3.49 -14.78 27.65
C ARG A 636 -3.03 -13.77 28.70
N ARG A 637 -2.40 -12.67 28.28
CA ARG A 637 -2.27 -11.48 29.12
C ARG A 637 -3.66 -10.88 29.21
N SER A 638 -4.39 -11.32 30.24
CA SER A 638 -5.50 -10.61 30.82
C SER A 638 -5.12 -9.13 30.92
N ALA A 639 -5.95 -8.26 30.35
CA ALA A 639 -5.92 -6.84 30.61
C ALA A 639 -6.05 -6.61 32.13
N VAL A 640 -4.94 -6.31 32.79
CA VAL A 640 -4.95 -5.75 34.14
C VAL A 640 -5.23 -4.27 33.97
N ILE A 641 -6.47 -3.89 34.31
CA ILE A 641 -6.87 -2.51 34.52
C ILE A 641 -6.06 -1.99 35.72
N HIS A 642 -5.02 -1.20 35.46
CA HIS A 642 -4.44 -0.36 36.51
C HIS A 642 -5.23 0.94 36.61
N ARG A 643 -6.13 0.97 37.59
CA ARG A 643 -6.73 2.17 38.15
C ARG A 643 -5.78 2.73 39.20
N ARG A 644 -5.24 3.93 38.99
CA ARG A 644 -4.68 4.85 40.02
C ARG A 644 -4.90 6.26 39.48
N THR A 645 -5.86 7.01 40.04
CA THR A 645 -5.68 8.01 41.13
C THR A 645 -4.68 9.08 40.76
#